data_AF-A0A5S3YTZ2-F1
#
_entry.id   AF-A0A5S3YTZ2-F1
#
_cell.length_a   1.000
_cell.length_b   1.000
_cell.length_c   1.000
_cell.angle_alpha   90.00
_cell.angle_beta   90.00
_cell.angle_gamma   90.00
#
_symmetry.space_group_name_H-M   'P 1'
#
loop_
_entity.id
_entity.type
_entity.pdbx_description
1 polymer ?
#
loop_
_entity_poly.entity_id
_entity_poly.type
_entity_poly.pdbx_seq_one_letter_code
_entity_poly.pdbx_strand_id
1 'polypeptide(L)'
;MEFKKSVLALGVLTVLSGCGSSDDDKKTTPPADEVVAVTSDIKGVASKGTFINAPVHFYKYVDGAPVKLTSEELGAASTMTDENGQYSAQVKVDGLVKVEIGVSQDISSPTFMICDAPSGCGQNAKGVAISFGERVNMTVKDPTFKLTSLISAAKNEGEVENTANITPLTHFATALAEQRGDVSAESISKAQSEIADTFGLIGTLNELIPAKVEDHASLVDEDESDNLRYALINAGIAQALFVGSEGNVGDMSARLDSAIADLVAADGAFLVSSEHDDDAAFELTLEDILKGAEQATQQIIVLIKQDPVLAKNLSRIADFELLVTKLNNEVAKKKADAGDDGRSKGTETDTTEGDAVAKAAAMVNDVRVFANLFDVANTSGKEVQTQGEEFVQLVEDASVMVEEQADSFKLLSDVSEALAVIDSLRRAEQITEKTVQLDNYLATPGATGVVTLDEDGLTFNVQASAGAESLSANAAITTNDANTEYTLKIDGVIENDAAKFTLNEGTQVSVLLNKAVTVDELKSDTFDLEAHGIEAVKGALNLELTLAQKKTETVTNPVSFNGQLSAELVPVIVEELNFDNTHYAYQAHVTPTVEKDTIAVPTMINLSGAFNSLEGDSVTANFTVNVANASGYQAAGFSYYGRLVDDVASLKFESDNVAQLSNQSEEVLSTHTLLRSGEKGIFAYEVAAGNTTETIWSGEFNGRQYLLKKEHVINGNIHEVNYRFYRIESLDYGYELQYTNIYGDVTDFNDGQVVVDGASVNVEDLYWSYDQYSDDIDFFIELKGFVSEPQKILNLHSLLSQPAYQQSRMINAENIGLAFAIFPDSQPEVGQSVNLAGRLILELADMTYDISVNESGSEIQGELGPKTLSFAMDKNEDGSFTFVHLDAVAEKYSNTVTVTLAALQSTESTKPYFFSDKTEYIDYSEKGSNIQPPAPLPEEITAGYYFNPVQNGDSYSFEAYRISGVAEVNDDNQLVDSTGELIKYEEYEFYGSFYSLESAINYFNNYNFSLNSEYPAIDSMRIRNLSTYIEDKGYFQVSLYSYGEGQSTSYAEQLQPGATVAVPTYLDPEDTFELEDEDNFLDISAALNVDVVLGDYAVDLTLSGVRTELEHGEFDLDIKYVIPGSEAQRSFIVEYDTKTESLSAKNAEGVSLEIIEPETVEGEEVDEEAEVEIGKIMVGEEIAATILKRGSIVLIKYTDGAIESL
;
A
#
# COMPACT_ATOMS: atom_id res chain seq x y z
N MET A 1 16.79 5.67 -1.55
CA MET A 1 17.78 6.75 -1.42
C MET A 1 18.19 6.98 0.06
N GLU A 2 17.69 6.17 0.99
CA GLU A 2 17.90 6.32 2.44
C GLU A 2 19.00 5.43 3.03
N PHE A 3 19.37 4.32 2.37
CA PHE A 3 20.56 3.54 2.77
C PHE A 3 21.83 4.40 2.79
N LYS A 4 21.94 5.38 1.88
CA LYS A 4 22.98 6.41 1.94
C LYS A 4 22.89 7.26 3.20
N LYS A 5 21.69 7.62 3.68
CA LYS A 5 21.46 8.37 4.92
C LYS A 5 21.79 7.56 6.17
N SER A 6 21.49 6.26 6.23
CA SER A 6 21.86 5.38 7.35
C SER A 6 23.36 5.05 7.38
N VAL A 7 23.98 4.83 6.20
CA VAL A 7 25.45 4.78 6.05
C VAL A 7 26.08 6.16 6.30
N LEU A 8 25.37 7.26 6.03
CA LEU A 8 25.74 8.63 6.43
C LEU A 8 25.45 8.92 7.91
N ALA A 9 24.58 8.18 8.61
CA ALA A 9 24.33 8.28 10.06
C ALA A 9 25.40 7.49 10.83
N LEU A 10 25.79 6.32 10.32
CA LEU A 10 27.12 5.74 10.55
C LEU A 10 28.20 6.76 10.17
N GLY A 11 28.05 7.47 9.06
CA GLY A 11 28.81 8.66 8.65
C GLY A 11 28.95 9.71 9.75
N VAL A 12 27.86 10.02 10.46
CA VAL A 12 27.82 10.95 11.60
C VAL A 12 28.55 10.37 12.82
N LEU A 13 28.45 9.06 13.07
CA LEU A 13 29.27 8.32 14.04
C LEU A 13 30.71 8.05 13.56
N THR A 14 31.06 8.35 12.30
CA THR A 14 32.38 8.09 11.70
C THR A 14 33.09 9.36 11.24
N VAL A 15 32.53 10.57 11.47
CA VAL A 15 33.30 11.84 11.56
C VAL A 15 34.22 11.85 12.79
N LEU A 16 34.68 10.66 13.18
CA LEU A 16 35.19 10.31 14.48
C LEU A 16 36.57 9.60 14.43
N SER A 17 37.42 9.84 13.42
CA SER A 17 38.74 9.18 13.35
C SER A 17 39.94 10.04 12.87
N GLY A 18 40.92 10.23 13.79
CA GLY A 18 42.11 11.06 13.61
C GLY A 18 43.21 10.95 14.71
N CYS A 19 43.82 9.76 14.84
CA CYS A 19 45.21 9.44 15.28
C CYS A 19 45.72 9.65 16.73
N GLY A 20 46.24 8.56 17.36
CA GLY A 20 47.27 8.64 18.43
C GLY A 20 47.55 7.34 19.23
N SER A 21 48.71 6.71 19.02
CA SER A 21 49.24 5.52 19.74
C SER A 21 50.15 5.91 20.91
N SER A 22 50.10 5.22 22.08
CA SER A 22 51.30 5.01 22.94
C SER A 22 51.18 3.93 24.05
N ASP A 23 52.14 2.99 24.00
CA ASP A 23 52.94 2.28 25.03
C ASP A 23 52.41 1.79 26.40
N ASP A 24 52.67 0.49 26.59
CA ASP A 24 52.65 -0.34 27.79
C ASP A 24 53.37 0.25 29.02
N ASP A 25 52.73 0.16 30.20
CA ASP A 25 53.45 0.17 31.47
C ASP A 25 52.84 -0.81 32.52
N LYS A 26 53.60 -1.87 32.80
CA LYS A 26 53.32 -2.88 33.82
C LYS A 26 53.30 -2.30 35.23
N LYS A 27 52.28 -2.63 36.03
CA LYS A 27 52.34 -2.47 37.50
C LYS A 27 51.90 -3.71 38.29
N THR A 28 52.53 -3.78 39.47
CA THR A 28 52.77 -4.93 40.33
C THR A 28 51.69 -5.21 41.36
N THR A 29 51.52 -6.49 41.67
CA THR A 29 50.64 -7.10 42.67
C THR A 29 50.92 -6.66 44.12
N PRO A 30 49.91 -6.34 44.94
CA PRO A 30 50.01 -6.27 46.40
C PRO A 30 49.65 -7.62 47.08
N PRO A 31 50.09 -7.85 48.34
CA PRO A 31 49.96 -9.14 49.02
C PRO A 31 48.57 -9.35 49.65
N ALA A 32 48.19 -10.63 49.71
CA ALA A 32 46.95 -11.14 50.28
C ALA A 32 46.81 -10.89 51.79
N ASP A 33 45.64 -10.41 52.20
CA ASP A 33 45.17 -10.35 53.59
C ASP A 33 44.05 -11.36 53.86
N GLU A 34 43.89 -11.69 55.14
CA GLU A 34 43.17 -12.83 55.72
C GLU A 34 41.68 -12.96 55.33
N VAL A 35 41.28 -14.22 55.06
CA VAL A 35 39.92 -14.63 54.69
C VAL A 35 38.94 -14.44 55.85
N VAL A 36 38.07 -13.44 55.73
CA VAL A 36 36.81 -13.33 56.46
C VAL A 36 35.74 -14.09 55.66
N ALA A 37 34.91 -14.89 56.32
CA ALA A 37 33.83 -15.62 55.65
C ALA A 37 32.91 -14.67 54.87
N VAL A 38 32.87 -14.84 53.55
CA VAL A 38 32.07 -14.05 52.60
C VAL A 38 30.60 -14.46 52.72
N THR A 39 29.70 -13.49 52.69
CA THR A 39 28.25 -13.71 52.56
C THR A 39 27.80 -12.95 51.31
N SER A 40 27.10 -13.61 50.40
CA SER A 40 26.59 -13.04 49.15
C SER A 40 25.07 -13.19 49.12
N ASP A 41 24.36 -12.13 48.74
CA ASP A 41 22.92 -12.17 48.50
C ASP A 41 22.68 -12.57 47.04
N ILE A 42 22.00 -13.69 46.82
CA ILE A 42 21.57 -14.16 45.48
C ILE A 42 20.08 -13.92 45.33
N LYS A 43 19.69 -13.28 44.23
CA LYS A 43 18.29 -13.06 43.84
C LYS A 43 18.07 -13.56 42.41
N GLY A 44 16.83 -13.84 42.05
CA GLY A 44 16.50 -14.16 40.67
C GLY A 44 15.03 -14.49 40.47
N VAL A 45 14.68 -14.69 39.20
CA VAL A 45 13.35 -15.12 38.74
C VAL A 45 13.47 -16.52 38.12
N ALA A 46 12.52 -17.40 38.43
CA ALA A 46 12.39 -18.70 37.79
C ALA A 46 11.27 -18.65 36.74
N SER A 47 11.62 -18.69 35.45
CA SER A 47 10.68 -18.52 34.35
C SER A 47 10.94 -19.47 33.17
N LYS A 48 9.93 -20.32 32.90
CA LYS A 48 9.62 -20.97 31.62
C LYS A 48 8.11 -20.78 31.39
N GLY A 49 7.63 -19.58 31.76
CA GLY A 49 6.35 -19.40 32.43
C GLY A 49 6.57 -19.32 33.94
N THR A 50 5.91 -18.35 34.58
CA THR A 50 6.17 -17.99 35.97
C THR A 50 5.94 -19.19 36.92
N PHE A 51 7.00 -19.68 37.57
CA PHE A 51 6.91 -20.80 38.52
C PHE A 51 6.49 -20.30 39.91
N ILE A 52 5.32 -20.73 40.37
CA ILE A 52 4.75 -20.32 41.66
C ILE A 52 4.89 -21.47 42.66
N ASN A 53 5.45 -21.17 43.84
CA ASN A 53 5.65 -22.14 44.92
C ASN A 53 6.54 -23.34 44.48
N ALA A 54 7.62 -23.05 43.76
CA ALA A 54 8.65 -24.00 43.37
C ALA A 54 9.80 -24.00 44.39
N PRO A 55 10.24 -25.15 44.92
CA PRO A 55 11.43 -25.22 45.76
C PRO A 55 12.70 -24.84 45.00
N VAL A 56 13.53 -24.01 45.62
CA VAL A 56 14.85 -23.58 45.10
C VAL A 56 15.97 -24.23 45.91
N HIS A 57 16.99 -24.74 45.23
CA HIS A 57 18.12 -25.46 45.80
C HIS A 57 19.45 -24.84 45.34
N PHE A 58 20.41 -24.75 46.26
CA PHE A 58 21.72 -24.15 46.02
C PHE A 58 22.83 -25.19 46.22
N TYR A 59 23.84 -25.14 45.36
CA TYR A 59 24.97 -26.06 45.36
C TYR A 59 26.29 -25.29 45.18
N LYS A 60 27.35 -25.76 45.84
CA LYS A 60 28.74 -25.34 45.60
C LYS A 60 29.48 -26.39 44.78
N TYR A 61 30.54 -26.01 44.08
CA TYR A 61 31.41 -26.98 43.41
C TYR A 61 32.55 -27.43 44.32
N VAL A 62 32.71 -28.75 44.47
CA VAL A 62 33.84 -29.39 45.15
C VAL A 62 34.38 -30.47 44.24
N ASP A 63 35.66 -30.38 43.87
CA ASP A 63 36.31 -31.30 42.92
C ASP A 63 35.54 -31.44 41.58
N GLY A 64 35.01 -30.33 41.06
CA GLY A 64 34.26 -30.30 39.80
C GLY A 64 32.82 -30.83 39.87
N ALA A 65 32.35 -31.29 41.04
CA ALA A 65 30.99 -31.81 41.22
C ALA A 65 30.11 -30.87 42.07
N PRO A 66 28.81 -30.71 41.74
CA PRO A 66 27.89 -29.92 42.53
C PRO A 66 27.52 -30.64 43.85
N VAL A 67 27.75 -29.96 44.98
CA VAL A 67 27.43 -30.41 46.34
C VAL A 67 26.42 -29.45 46.98
N LYS A 68 25.26 -29.97 47.42
CA LYS A 68 24.17 -29.17 47.98
C LYS A 68 24.59 -28.42 49.24
N LEU A 69 24.21 -27.14 49.34
CA LEU A 69 24.49 -26.32 50.52
C LEU A 69 23.70 -26.81 51.74
N THR A 70 24.35 -26.78 52.89
CA THR A 70 23.75 -27.09 54.18
C THR A 70 22.97 -25.90 54.74
N SER A 71 22.09 -26.14 55.72
CA SER A 71 21.33 -25.07 56.40
C SER A 71 22.21 -24.07 57.17
N GLU A 72 23.49 -24.36 57.40
CA GLU A 72 24.44 -23.43 58.03
C GLU A 72 25.11 -22.50 57.01
N GLU A 73 25.27 -22.99 55.78
CA GLU A 73 25.79 -22.28 54.60
C GLU A 73 24.72 -21.41 53.92
N LEU A 74 23.44 -21.70 54.17
CA LEU A 74 22.28 -20.89 53.79
C LEU A 74 21.87 -19.96 54.95
N GLY A 75 21.73 -18.66 54.67
CA GLY A 75 21.24 -17.66 55.61
C GLY A 75 19.71 -17.66 55.76
N ALA A 76 19.14 -16.53 56.21
CA ALA A 76 17.69 -16.34 56.15
C ALA A 76 17.29 -16.16 54.67
N ALA A 77 16.51 -17.09 54.12
CA ALA A 77 16.21 -17.16 52.69
C ALA A 77 14.77 -17.62 52.43
N SER A 78 14.18 -17.17 51.33
CA SER A 78 13.03 -17.83 50.73
C SER A 78 13.56 -18.95 49.84
N THR A 79 13.45 -20.21 50.29
CA THR A 79 13.80 -21.38 49.47
C THR A 79 12.64 -21.83 48.56
N MET A 80 11.68 -20.94 48.33
CA MET A 80 10.51 -21.13 47.48
C MET A 80 10.31 -19.88 46.63
N THR A 81 9.84 -20.05 45.39
CA THR A 81 9.41 -18.94 44.55
C THR A 81 8.08 -18.36 45.03
N ASP A 82 7.90 -17.06 44.85
CA ASP A 82 6.66 -16.35 45.18
C ASP A 82 5.63 -16.39 44.03
N GLU A 83 4.61 -15.52 44.09
CA GLU A 83 3.58 -15.42 43.04
C GLU A 83 4.07 -14.83 41.71
N ASN A 84 5.22 -14.16 41.73
CA ASN A 84 5.91 -13.59 40.58
C ASN A 84 7.10 -14.44 40.13
N GLY A 85 7.28 -15.64 40.71
CA GLY A 85 8.43 -16.51 40.40
C GLY A 85 9.75 -16.03 41.01
N GLN A 86 9.73 -15.00 41.86
CA GLN A 86 10.93 -14.43 42.46
C GLN A 86 11.41 -15.26 43.65
N TYR A 87 12.72 -15.31 43.84
CA TYR A 87 13.35 -15.93 45.00
C TYR A 87 14.57 -15.14 45.47
N SER A 88 14.95 -15.34 46.74
CA SER A 88 16.17 -14.75 47.29
C SER A 88 16.77 -15.62 48.39
N ALA A 89 18.09 -15.72 48.41
CA ALA A 89 18.83 -16.45 49.42
C ALA A 89 20.18 -15.80 49.75
N GLN A 90 20.54 -15.83 51.03
CA GLN A 90 21.91 -15.56 51.46
C GLN A 90 22.73 -16.84 51.42
N VAL A 91 23.87 -16.81 50.71
CA VAL A 91 24.82 -17.91 50.67
C VAL A 91 26.15 -17.50 51.29
N LYS A 92 26.73 -18.40 52.09
CA LYS A 92 28.06 -18.23 52.70
C LYS A 92 29.10 -19.07 51.96
N VAL A 93 29.22 -18.80 50.67
CA VAL A 93 30.11 -19.54 49.76
C VAL A 93 30.90 -18.50 48.97
N ASP A 94 32.20 -18.75 48.81
CA ASP A 94 33.09 -17.97 47.95
C ASP A 94 33.26 -18.72 46.63
N GLY A 95 32.99 -18.06 45.50
CA GLY A 95 33.07 -18.64 44.16
C GLY A 95 31.74 -19.13 43.58
N LEU A 96 31.79 -20.20 42.77
CA LEU A 96 30.68 -20.63 41.92
C LEU A 96 29.52 -21.25 42.70
N VAL A 97 28.30 -20.80 42.37
CA VAL A 97 27.05 -21.31 42.94
C VAL A 97 26.13 -21.77 41.81
N LYS A 98 25.68 -23.02 41.88
CA LYS A 98 24.59 -23.55 41.05
C LYS A 98 23.27 -23.38 41.79
N VAL A 99 22.29 -22.80 41.10
CA VAL A 99 20.91 -22.69 41.57
C VAL A 99 20.02 -23.61 40.74
N GLU A 100 19.11 -24.32 41.38
CA GLU A 100 18.21 -25.28 40.75
C GLU A 100 16.78 -25.06 41.28
N ILE A 101 15.81 -24.97 40.38
CA ILE A 101 14.40 -25.12 40.75
C ILE A 101 13.97 -26.57 40.60
N GLY A 102 13.08 -27.01 41.49
CA GLY A 102 12.38 -28.28 41.37
C GLY A 102 10.87 -28.13 41.54
N VAL A 103 10.17 -29.25 41.47
CA VAL A 103 8.71 -29.31 41.67
C VAL A 103 8.39 -29.86 43.06
N SER A 104 7.54 -29.15 43.82
CA SER A 104 7.04 -29.58 45.12
C SER A 104 6.26 -30.89 44.97
N GLN A 105 6.63 -31.89 45.78
CA GLN A 105 5.90 -33.16 45.89
C GLN A 105 4.76 -33.10 46.92
N ASP A 106 4.63 -31.97 47.64
CA ASP A 106 3.56 -31.75 48.59
C ASP A 106 2.29 -31.29 47.86
N ILE A 107 1.31 -32.18 47.74
CA ILE A 107 0.02 -31.89 47.10
C ILE A 107 -0.74 -30.75 47.80
N SER A 108 -0.45 -30.47 49.08
CA SER A 108 -1.05 -29.36 49.83
C SER A 108 -0.38 -28.01 49.56
N SER A 109 0.82 -28.02 48.98
CA SER A 109 1.54 -26.84 48.48
C SER A 109 2.12 -27.18 47.09
N PRO A 110 1.26 -27.34 46.07
CA PRO A 110 1.68 -27.75 44.74
C PRO A 110 2.44 -26.62 44.04
N THR A 111 3.37 -26.98 43.16
CA THR A 111 4.04 -26.03 42.28
C THR A 111 3.19 -25.83 41.04
N PHE A 112 2.97 -24.56 40.68
CA PHE A 112 2.31 -24.18 39.44
C PHE A 112 3.30 -23.49 38.50
N MET A 113 3.02 -23.59 37.20
CA MET A 113 3.68 -22.83 36.14
C MET A 113 2.57 -22.11 35.37
N ILE A 114 2.77 -20.84 35.00
CA ILE A 114 1.88 -20.17 34.04
C ILE A 114 2.25 -20.63 32.64
N CYS A 115 1.27 -20.94 31.80
CA CYS A 115 1.52 -21.41 30.44
C CYS A 115 1.95 -20.25 29.53
N ASP A 116 3.16 -20.32 29.00
CA ASP A 116 3.77 -19.38 28.07
C ASP A 116 3.85 -19.93 26.62
N ALA A 117 3.36 -21.14 26.37
CA ALA A 117 3.30 -21.72 25.03
C ALA A 117 2.08 -21.20 24.24
N PRO A 118 2.24 -20.58 23.06
CA PRO A 118 1.15 -19.98 22.30
C PRO A 118 0.05 -20.96 21.90
N SER A 119 0.40 -22.21 21.55
CA SER A 119 -0.60 -23.26 21.27
C SER A 119 -1.19 -23.92 22.52
N GLY A 120 -0.77 -23.50 23.71
CA GLY A 120 -1.18 -24.03 25.00
C GLY A 120 -0.31 -25.18 25.52
N CYS A 121 -0.36 -25.42 26.83
CA CYS A 121 0.53 -26.34 27.56
C CYS A 121 -0.07 -27.76 27.66
N GLY A 122 -0.68 -28.21 26.56
CA GLY A 122 -1.36 -29.50 26.46
C GLY A 122 -2.69 -29.54 27.22
N GLN A 123 -2.97 -30.66 27.89
CA GLN A 123 -4.23 -30.87 28.63
C GLN A 123 -4.00 -31.07 30.14
N ASN A 124 -4.95 -30.59 30.95
CA ASN A 124 -4.96 -30.83 32.40
C ASN A 124 -5.42 -32.26 32.74
N ALA A 125 -5.39 -32.62 34.03
CA ALA A 125 -5.75 -33.97 34.50
C ALA A 125 -7.21 -34.39 34.21
N LYS A 126 -8.06 -33.48 33.70
CA LYS A 126 -9.44 -33.75 33.30
C LYS A 126 -9.61 -33.84 31.77
N GLY A 127 -8.52 -33.77 31.00
CA GLY A 127 -8.56 -33.78 29.52
C GLY A 127 -9.02 -32.47 28.89
N VAL A 128 -8.97 -31.36 29.63
CA VAL A 128 -9.29 -30.03 29.10
C VAL A 128 -7.99 -29.35 28.68
N ALA A 129 -7.96 -28.75 27.49
CA ALA A 129 -6.83 -27.97 27.00
C ALA A 129 -6.47 -26.84 27.97
N ILE A 130 -5.18 -26.60 28.17
CA ILE A 130 -4.63 -25.51 28.97
C ILE A 130 -4.18 -24.43 28.01
N SER A 131 -4.86 -23.28 28.02
CA SER A 131 -4.56 -22.16 27.13
C SER A 131 -3.36 -21.34 27.61
N PHE A 132 -2.80 -20.52 26.71
CA PHE A 132 -1.82 -19.49 27.06
C PHE A 132 -2.32 -18.62 28.23
N GLY A 133 -1.44 -18.31 29.18
CA GLY A 133 -1.74 -17.59 30.42
C GLY A 133 -2.41 -18.41 31.54
N GLU A 134 -2.80 -19.68 31.30
CA GLU A 134 -3.41 -20.52 32.33
C GLU A 134 -2.41 -21.26 33.24
N ARG A 135 -2.84 -21.64 34.44
CA ARG A 135 -2.01 -22.38 35.41
C ARG A 135 -1.89 -23.87 35.08
N VAL A 136 -0.67 -24.34 34.90
CA VAL A 136 -0.27 -25.76 34.83
C VAL A 136 0.12 -26.25 36.23
N ASN A 137 -0.50 -27.33 36.72
CA ASN A 137 -0.09 -27.96 37.97
C ASN A 137 1.07 -28.94 37.74
N MET A 138 2.29 -28.47 38.00
CA MET A 138 3.52 -29.22 37.75
C MET A 138 3.69 -30.41 38.69
N THR A 139 3.21 -30.32 39.94
CA THR A 139 3.20 -31.45 40.89
C THR A 139 2.48 -32.68 40.34
N VAL A 140 1.52 -32.50 39.45
CA VAL A 140 0.77 -33.59 38.80
C VAL A 140 1.29 -33.87 37.39
N LYS A 141 1.58 -32.82 36.62
CA LYS A 141 1.89 -32.92 35.20
C LYS A 141 3.31 -33.42 34.94
N ASP A 142 4.28 -32.95 35.72
CA ASP A 142 5.67 -33.37 35.61
C ASP A 142 6.41 -33.13 36.95
N PRO A 143 6.31 -34.08 37.89
CA PRO A 143 6.92 -33.93 39.21
C PRO A 143 8.44 -33.99 39.20
N THR A 144 9.08 -34.33 38.08
CA THR A 144 10.54 -34.46 37.94
C THR A 144 11.19 -33.27 37.25
N PHE A 145 10.40 -32.29 36.81
CA PHE A 145 10.90 -31.13 36.10
C PHE A 145 11.88 -30.30 36.94
N LYS A 146 12.96 -29.86 36.30
CA LYS A 146 14.03 -29.06 36.89
C LYS A 146 14.58 -28.07 35.86
N LEU A 147 15.05 -26.93 36.34
CA LEU A 147 15.87 -25.99 35.57
C LEU A 147 17.01 -25.52 36.47
N THR A 148 18.13 -25.12 35.87
CA THR A 148 19.32 -24.69 36.60
C THR A 148 19.90 -23.41 36.04
N SER A 149 20.67 -22.72 36.87
CA SER A 149 21.49 -21.57 36.50
C SER A 149 22.81 -21.60 37.27
N LEU A 150 23.86 -21.03 36.68
CA LEU A 150 25.19 -20.95 37.27
C LEU A 150 25.61 -19.49 37.39
N ILE A 151 26.13 -19.12 38.57
CA ILE A 151 26.67 -17.78 38.81
C ILE A 151 27.99 -17.83 39.57
N SER A 152 28.81 -16.81 39.40
CA SER A 152 29.95 -16.54 40.28
C SER A 152 29.51 -15.60 41.39
N ALA A 153 29.37 -16.09 42.63
CA ALA A 153 28.94 -15.24 43.73
C ALA A 153 30.07 -14.29 44.13
N ALA A 154 29.91 -12.99 43.84
CA ALA A 154 30.85 -11.96 44.22
C ALA A 154 30.64 -11.56 45.69
N LYS A 155 31.69 -11.00 46.30
CA LYS A 155 31.65 -10.42 47.64
C LYS A 155 30.71 -9.20 47.61
N ASN A 156 29.82 -9.05 48.59
CA ASN A 156 29.02 -7.83 48.77
C ASN A 156 29.93 -6.63 49.15
N GLU A 157 30.71 -6.08 48.21
CA GLU A 157 31.44 -4.81 48.33
C GLU A 157 30.91 -3.85 47.25
N GLY A 158 29.99 -2.96 47.62
CA GLY A 158 29.32 -2.02 46.68
C GLY A 158 27.85 -2.38 46.43
N GLU A 159 27.26 -1.80 45.37
CA GLU A 159 25.88 -2.03 44.90
C GLU A 159 25.76 -3.22 43.90
N VAL A 160 26.73 -4.14 43.89
CA VAL A 160 26.71 -5.29 42.96
C VAL A 160 25.68 -6.34 43.43
N GLU A 161 24.59 -6.51 42.70
CA GLU A 161 23.59 -7.57 42.94
C GLU A 161 24.02 -8.89 42.29
N ASN A 162 23.97 -10.02 43.01
CA ASN A 162 24.20 -11.34 42.40
C ASN A 162 22.88 -11.90 41.86
N THR A 163 22.67 -11.80 40.56
CA THR A 163 21.43 -12.25 39.89
C THR A 163 21.61 -13.62 39.25
N ALA A 164 20.69 -14.54 39.55
CA ALA A 164 20.65 -15.91 39.04
C ALA A 164 19.25 -16.22 38.49
N ASN A 165 18.89 -15.64 37.35
CA ASN A 165 17.65 -16.02 36.68
C ASN A 165 17.72 -17.48 36.19
N ILE A 166 16.61 -18.22 36.30
CA ILE A 166 16.53 -19.66 36.03
C ILE A 166 15.52 -19.87 34.90
N THR A 167 16.02 -20.20 33.72
CA THR A 167 15.27 -20.40 32.47
C THR A 167 15.78 -21.64 31.72
N PRO A 168 15.08 -22.12 30.69
CA PRO A 168 15.63 -23.11 29.76
C PRO A 168 17.01 -22.77 29.20
N LEU A 169 17.24 -21.51 28.81
CA LEU A 169 18.52 -21.07 28.25
C LEU A 169 19.65 -21.13 29.28
N THR A 170 19.42 -20.69 30.53
CA THR A 170 20.43 -20.84 31.59
C THR A 170 20.66 -22.31 31.94
N HIS A 171 19.65 -23.17 31.76
CA HIS A 171 19.76 -24.61 31.96
C HIS A 171 20.65 -25.26 30.89
N PHE A 172 20.47 -24.88 29.61
CA PHE A 172 21.37 -25.29 28.51
C PHE A 172 22.81 -24.85 28.74
N ALA A 173 23.02 -23.58 29.08
CA ALA A 173 24.36 -23.05 29.40
C ALA A 173 25.00 -23.79 30.60
N THR A 174 24.20 -24.11 31.63
CA THR A 174 24.68 -24.89 32.78
C THR A 174 25.12 -26.29 32.36
N ALA A 175 24.31 -27.00 31.56
CA ALA A 175 24.63 -28.36 31.12
C ALA A 175 25.89 -28.39 30.23
N LEU A 176 26.03 -27.41 29.33
CA LEU A 176 27.19 -27.26 28.46
C LEU A 176 28.48 -26.98 29.27
N ALA A 177 28.41 -26.07 30.25
CA ALA A 177 29.54 -25.79 31.14
C ALA A 177 29.96 -27.02 31.96
N GLU A 178 29.00 -27.80 32.48
CA GLU A 178 29.27 -29.01 33.27
C GLU A 178 29.90 -30.14 32.44
N GLN A 179 29.55 -30.26 31.16
CA GLN A 179 30.15 -31.26 30.26
C GLN A 179 31.63 -30.99 30.01
N ARG A 180 32.02 -29.72 29.85
CA ARG A 180 33.39 -29.30 29.49
C ARG A 180 34.43 -29.56 30.59
N GLY A 181 34.00 -30.00 31.78
CA GLY A 181 34.84 -30.59 32.82
C GLY A 181 35.19 -29.62 33.94
N ASP A 182 36.18 -28.73 33.74
CA ASP A 182 36.58 -27.75 34.75
C ASP A 182 35.57 -26.59 34.77
N VAL A 183 34.51 -26.75 35.57
CA VAL A 183 33.52 -25.69 35.79
C VAL A 183 34.20 -24.50 36.49
N SER A 184 34.52 -23.47 35.71
CA SER A 184 35.16 -22.21 36.11
C SER A 184 34.28 -21.01 35.73
N ALA A 185 34.62 -19.82 36.22
CA ALA A 185 33.94 -18.60 35.80
C ALA A 185 34.05 -18.36 34.28
N GLU A 186 35.23 -18.65 33.70
CA GLU A 186 35.49 -18.57 32.26
C GLU A 186 34.63 -19.57 31.48
N SER A 187 34.56 -20.84 31.91
CA SER A 187 33.76 -21.85 31.19
C SER A 187 32.26 -21.56 31.22
N ILE A 188 31.79 -20.94 32.31
CA ILE A 188 30.39 -20.51 32.46
C ILE A 188 30.11 -19.32 31.56
N SER A 189 30.96 -18.29 31.60
CA SER A 189 30.83 -17.12 30.75
C SER A 189 30.79 -17.51 29.28
N LYS A 190 31.71 -18.39 28.85
CA LYS A 190 31.77 -18.94 27.50
C LYS A 190 30.47 -19.65 27.10
N ALA A 191 29.98 -20.57 27.93
CA ALA A 191 28.75 -21.30 27.65
C ALA A 191 27.52 -20.37 27.61
N GLN A 192 27.47 -19.35 28.46
CA GLN A 192 26.39 -18.37 28.46
C GLN A 192 26.41 -17.51 27.20
N SER A 193 27.58 -17.01 26.78
CA SER A 193 27.70 -16.20 25.57
C SER A 193 27.44 -17.00 24.28
N GLU A 194 27.91 -18.25 24.18
CA GLU A 194 27.64 -19.10 23.01
C GLU A 194 26.12 -19.36 22.87
N ILE A 195 25.44 -19.67 23.97
CA ILE A 195 23.98 -19.86 23.96
C ILE A 195 23.25 -18.54 23.68
N ALA A 196 23.68 -17.42 24.27
CA ALA A 196 23.08 -16.11 24.02
C ALA A 196 23.19 -15.70 22.54
N ASP A 197 24.38 -15.83 21.95
CA ASP A 197 24.62 -15.47 20.55
C ASP A 197 23.85 -16.36 19.57
N THR A 198 23.66 -17.65 19.89
CA THR A 198 22.83 -18.58 19.09
C THR A 198 21.42 -18.01 18.87
N PHE A 199 20.87 -17.27 19.84
CA PHE A 199 19.53 -16.67 19.80
C PHE A 199 19.54 -15.14 19.63
N GLY A 200 20.69 -14.54 19.29
CA GLY A 200 20.85 -13.08 19.12
C GLY A 200 20.50 -12.28 20.38
N LEU A 201 20.87 -12.78 21.56
CA LEU A 201 20.64 -12.11 22.84
C LEU A 201 21.87 -11.29 23.26
N ILE A 202 21.63 -10.09 23.78
CA ILE A 202 22.65 -9.18 24.30
C ILE A 202 22.69 -9.26 25.83
N GLY A 203 23.88 -9.41 26.41
CA GLY A 203 24.09 -9.49 27.85
C GLY A 203 24.20 -10.91 28.41
N THR A 204 24.46 -11.03 29.72
CA THR A 204 24.69 -12.33 30.37
C THR A 204 23.37 -13.00 30.75
N LEU A 205 23.14 -14.24 30.31
CA LEU A 205 21.86 -14.95 30.46
C LEU A 205 21.29 -15.03 31.89
N ASN A 206 22.14 -15.10 32.92
CA ASN A 206 21.69 -15.15 34.32
C ASN A 206 21.28 -13.78 34.87
N GLU A 207 21.66 -12.69 34.21
CA GLU A 207 21.33 -11.31 34.57
C GLU A 207 20.10 -10.80 33.82
N LEU A 208 19.80 -11.34 32.63
CA LEU A 208 18.59 -11.05 31.88
C LEU A 208 17.33 -11.49 32.64
N ILE A 209 16.49 -10.54 33.03
CA ILE A 209 15.24 -10.79 33.76
C ILE A 209 14.14 -11.03 32.73
N PRO A 210 13.61 -12.26 32.58
CA PRO A 210 12.62 -12.53 31.54
C PRO A 210 11.34 -11.74 31.78
N ALA A 211 10.88 -11.01 30.75
CA ALA A 211 9.59 -10.35 30.74
C ALA A 211 8.44 -11.35 30.91
N LYS A 212 7.31 -10.89 31.46
CA LYS A 212 6.13 -11.73 31.70
C LYS A 212 5.23 -11.76 30.48
N VAL A 213 5.49 -12.68 29.55
CA VAL A 213 4.72 -12.80 28.30
C VAL A 213 3.22 -13.04 28.53
N GLU A 214 2.82 -13.54 29.69
CA GLU A 214 1.43 -13.70 30.11
C GLU A 214 0.73 -12.43 30.62
N ASP A 215 1.50 -11.37 30.93
CA ASP A 215 1.01 -10.10 31.49
C ASP A 215 1.14 -8.99 30.46
N HIS A 216 0.25 -8.99 29.46
CA HIS A 216 0.38 -8.10 28.30
C HIS A 216 0.37 -6.60 28.67
N ALA A 217 -0.15 -6.24 29.86
CA ALA A 217 -0.13 -4.88 30.34
C ALA A 217 1.29 -4.43 30.75
N SER A 218 2.15 -5.32 31.26
CA SER A 218 3.56 -4.98 31.57
C SER A 218 4.42 -4.89 30.31
N LEU A 219 4.07 -5.65 29.27
CA LEU A 219 4.84 -5.70 28.02
C LEU A 219 4.74 -4.42 27.19
N VAL A 220 3.71 -3.61 27.41
CA VAL A 220 3.57 -2.31 26.74
C VAL A 220 4.26 -1.17 27.48
N ASP A 221 4.84 -1.41 28.66
CA ASP A 221 5.72 -0.44 29.34
C ASP A 221 7.12 -0.47 28.68
N GLU A 222 7.76 0.69 28.53
CA GLU A 222 9.05 0.87 27.81
C GLU A 222 10.22 0.13 28.48
N ASP A 223 10.18 -0.06 29.80
CA ASP A 223 11.28 -0.61 30.62
C ASP A 223 11.53 -2.13 30.42
N GLU A 224 10.61 -2.88 29.79
CA GLU A 224 10.73 -4.36 29.64
C GLU A 224 11.22 -4.82 28.24
N SER A 225 11.52 -3.91 27.30
CA SER A 225 11.80 -4.24 25.89
C SER A 225 13.08 -5.06 25.67
N ASP A 226 14.20 -4.71 26.33
CA ASP A 226 15.49 -5.39 26.16
C ASP A 226 15.46 -6.87 26.59
N ASN A 227 14.49 -7.26 27.44
CA ASN A 227 14.33 -8.63 27.93
C ASN A 227 13.18 -9.41 27.29
N LEU A 228 12.40 -8.77 26.42
CA LEU A 228 11.23 -9.37 25.77
C LEU A 228 11.65 -10.52 24.84
N ARG A 229 12.66 -10.30 24.00
CA ARG A 229 13.20 -11.34 23.10
C ARG A 229 13.63 -12.57 23.89
N TYR A 230 14.34 -12.38 25.01
CA TYR A 230 14.74 -13.47 25.90
C TYR A 230 13.53 -14.26 26.43
N ALA A 231 12.46 -13.59 26.86
CA ALA A 231 11.24 -14.25 27.31
C ALA A 231 10.54 -15.03 26.18
N LEU A 232 10.47 -14.45 24.98
CA LEU A 232 9.85 -15.08 23.81
C LEU A 232 10.62 -16.31 23.32
N ILE A 233 11.95 -16.31 23.36
CA ILE A 233 12.75 -17.51 23.07
C ILE A 233 12.45 -18.62 24.08
N ASN A 234 12.32 -18.29 25.37
CA ASN A 234 11.94 -19.27 26.39
C ASN A 234 10.50 -19.81 26.17
N ALA A 235 9.57 -18.96 25.73
CA ALA A 235 8.23 -19.36 25.31
C ALA A 235 8.25 -20.24 24.05
N GLY A 236 9.14 -19.97 23.09
CA GLY A 236 9.39 -20.82 21.92
C GLY A 236 9.91 -22.21 22.30
N ILE A 237 10.84 -22.29 23.26
CA ILE A 237 11.26 -23.58 23.83
C ILE A 237 10.07 -24.26 24.54
N ALA A 238 9.17 -23.53 25.18
CA ALA A 238 7.95 -24.11 25.75
C ALA A 238 7.04 -24.68 24.68
N GLN A 239 6.77 -23.91 23.62
CA GLN A 239 6.01 -24.35 22.46
C GLN A 239 6.55 -25.68 21.91
N ALA A 240 7.85 -25.73 21.58
CA ALA A 240 8.48 -26.92 21.02
C ALA A 240 8.39 -28.15 21.96
N LEU A 241 8.53 -27.95 23.27
CA LEU A 241 8.42 -29.04 24.25
C LEU A 241 6.97 -29.53 24.45
N PHE A 242 5.95 -28.67 24.29
CA PHE A 242 4.54 -29.03 24.49
C PHE A 242 3.86 -29.58 23.23
N VAL A 243 4.23 -29.09 22.05
CA VAL A 243 3.67 -29.54 20.77
C VAL A 243 3.93 -31.03 20.57
N GLY A 244 2.87 -31.80 20.26
CA GLY A 244 2.96 -33.25 20.06
C GLY A 244 3.13 -34.09 21.33
N SER A 245 3.04 -33.52 22.54
CA SER A 245 3.19 -34.27 23.81
C SER A 245 1.96 -35.08 24.26
N GLU A 246 0.81 -34.90 23.58
CA GLU A 246 -0.52 -35.51 23.86
C GLU A 246 -0.99 -35.47 25.33
N GLY A 247 -0.29 -34.73 26.20
CA GLY A 247 -0.64 -34.58 27.60
C GLY A 247 -0.14 -35.67 28.57
N ASN A 248 0.82 -36.52 28.18
CA ASN A 248 1.40 -37.53 29.07
C ASN A 248 2.17 -36.90 30.26
N VAL A 249 2.14 -37.57 31.43
CA VAL A 249 2.86 -37.11 32.64
C VAL A 249 4.35 -37.35 32.47
N GLY A 250 5.18 -36.33 32.72
CA GLY A 250 6.65 -36.42 32.67
C GLY A 250 7.28 -36.20 31.29
N ASP A 251 6.48 -35.90 30.25
CA ASP A 251 6.99 -35.79 28.87
C ASP A 251 7.90 -34.56 28.68
N MET A 252 7.64 -33.46 29.40
CA MET A 252 8.42 -32.22 29.28
C MET A 252 9.86 -32.41 29.78
N SER A 253 10.05 -33.06 30.93
CA SER A 253 11.39 -33.40 31.44
C SER A 253 12.13 -34.33 30.50
N ALA A 254 11.46 -35.34 29.94
CA ALA A 254 12.08 -36.29 29.02
C ALA A 254 12.56 -35.62 27.72
N ARG A 255 11.74 -34.74 27.14
CA ARG A 255 12.10 -33.97 25.94
C ARG A 255 13.20 -32.95 26.20
N LEU A 256 13.15 -32.26 27.34
CA LEU A 256 14.21 -31.33 27.74
C LEU A 256 15.54 -32.05 27.99
N ASP A 257 15.52 -33.21 28.66
CA ASP A 257 16.71 -34.05 28.86
C ASP A 257 17.25 -34.56 27.50
N SER A 258 16.38 -34.88 26.53
CA SER A 258 16.77 -35.25 25.15
C SER A 258 17.48 -34.10 24.44
N ALA A 259 16.89 -32.89 24.48
CA ALA A 259 17.47 -31.69 23.90
C ALA A 259 18.83 -31.34 24.52
N ILE A 260 19.00 -31.51 25.83
CA ILE A 260 20.28 -31.31 26.52
C ILE A 260 21.30 -32.35 26.06
N ALA A 261 20.92 -33.62 25.98
CA ALA A 261 21.82 -34.69 25.57
C ALA A 261 22.36 -34.44 24.15
N ASP A 262 21.49 -33.99 23.24
CA ASP A 262 21.85 -33.63 21.88
C ASP A 262 22.77 -32.39 21.83
N LEU A 263 22.37 -31.29 22.47
CA LEU A 263 23.18 -30.07 22.58
C LEU A 263 24.59 -30.35 23.10
N VAL A 264 24.68 -31.16 24.15
CA VAL A 264 25.95 -31.56 24.77
C VAL A 264 26.76 -32.46 23.84
N ALA A 265 26.12 -33.40 23.12
CA ALA A 265 26.80 -34.25 22.15
C ALA A 265 27.39 -33.45 20.98
N ALA A 266 26.76 -32.33 20.63
CA ALA A 266 27.16 -31.42 19.57
C ALA A 266 27.99 -30.21 20.04
N ASP A 267 28.55 -30.23 21.27
CA ASP A 267 29.36 -29.14 21.86
C ASP A 267 28.70 -27.74 21.76
N GLY A 268 27.40 -27.69 22.05
CA GLY A 268 26.62 -26.46 22.07
C GLY A 268 25.98 -26.08 20.74
N ALA A 269 26.14 -26.87 19.68
CA ALA A 269 25.49 -26.63 18.39
C ALA A 269 24.06 -27.21 18.35
N PHE A 270 23.08 -26.38 17.99
CA PHE A 270 21.68 -26.79 17.80
C PHE A 270 21.43 -27.24 16.36
N LEU A 271 20.54 -28.22 16.18
CA LEU A 271 19.97 -28.51 14.86
C LEU A 271 19.15 -27.31 14.38
N VAL A 272 19.35 -26.87 13.14
CA VAL A 272 18.65 -25.70 12.60
C VAL A 272 17.22 -26.04 12.21
N SER A 273 17.02 -27.12 11.46
CA SER A 273 15.71 -27.58 11.00
C SER A 273 15.60 -29.11 11.10
N SER A 274 14.37 -29.62 11.22
CA SER A 274 14.10 -31.06 11.27
C SER A 274 14.37 -31.79 9.95
N GLU A 275 14.74 -31.07 8.89
CA GLU A 275 15.05 -31.67 7.58
C GLU A 275 16.34 -32.50 7.61
N HIS A 276 17.22 -32.20 8.57
CA HIS A 276 18.47 -32.90 8.81
C HIS A 276 18.41 -33.86 10.02
N ASP A 277 17.22 -34.07 10.59
CA ASP A 277 16.99 -35.06 11.65
C ASP A 277 17.19 -36.47 11.09
N ASP A 278 18.11 -37.22 11.71
CA ASP A 278 18.54 -38.54 11.24
C ASP A 278 17.81 -39.70 11.92
N ASP A 279 16.95 -39.43 12.91
CA ASP A 279 16.17 -40.45 13.58
C ASP A 279 14.68 -40.08 13.80
N ALA A 280 14.07 -40.62 14.84
CA ALA A 280 12.65 -40.41 15.16
C ALA A 280 12.45 -40.04 16.63
N ALA A 281 13.55 -39.79 17.35
CA ALA A 281 13.55 -39.23 18.68
C ALA A 281 13.16 -37.75 18.59
N PHE A 282 12.85 -37.16 19.75
CA PHE A 282 12.58 -35.74 19.80
C PHE A 282 13.91 -34.97 19.77
N GLU A 283 14.08 -34.13 18.76
CA GLU A 283 15.14 -33.14 18.68
C GLU A 283 14.55 -31.72 18.78
N LEU A 284 15.27 -30.85 19.48
CA LEU A 284 14.87 -29.45 19.64
C LEU A 284 15.61 -28.60 18.62
N THR A 285 14.88 -28.09 17.62
CA THR A 285 15.47 -27.32 16.52
C THR A 285 15.39 -25.81 16.77
N LEU A 286 16.31 -25.04 16.16
CA LEU A 286 16.25 -23.56 16.19
C LEU A 286 15.00 -23.04 15.48
N GLU A 287 14.61 -23.66 14.36
CA GLU A 287 13.39 -23.30 13.64
C GLU A 287 12.14 -23.41 14.53
N ASP A 288 11.98 -24.49 15.29
CA ASP A 288 10.84 -24.67 16.20
C ASP A 288 10.82 -23.64 17.33
N ILE A 289 12.00 -23.30 17.87
CA ILE A 289 12.13 -22.30 18.94
C ILE A 289 11.76 -20.91 18.40
N LEU A 290 12.36 -20.49 17.28
CA LEU A 290 12.19 -19.14 16.73
C LEU A 290 10.77 -18.94 16.18
N LYS A 291 10.18 -19.95 15.50
CA LYS A 291 8.76 -19.91 15.11
C LYS A 291 7.83 -19.95 16.32
N GLY A 292 8.19 -20.66 17.38
CA GLY A 292 7.45 -20.61 18.64
C GLY A 292 7.47 -19.23 19.30
N ALA A 293 8.61 -18.53 19.24
CA ALA A 293 8.75 -17.15 19.71
C ALA A 293 7.93 -16.17 18.85
N GLU A 294 7.94 -16.34 17.53
CA GLU A 294 7.09 -15.59 16.60
C GLU A 294 5.60 -15.77 16.94
N GLN A 295 5.15 -17.03 17.10
CA GLN A 295 3.76 -17.34 17.46
C GLN A 295 3.35 -16.73 18.81
N ALA A 296 4.26 -16.73 19.79
CA ALA A 296 4.02 -16.08 21.08
C ALA A 296 3.86 -14.56 20.90
N THR A 297 4.70 -13.95 20.05
CA THR A 297 4.64 -12.51 19.73
C THR A 297 3.31 -12.15 19.05
N GLN A 298 2.90 -12.91 18.04
CA GLN A 298 1.62 -12.73 17.34
C GLN A 298 0.43 -12.91 18.30
N GLN A 299 0.49 -13.89 19.21
CA GLN A 299 -0.54 -14.09 20.22
C GLN A 299 -0.65 -12.90 21.19
N ILE A 300 0.47 -12.28 21.57
CA ILE A 300 0.50 -11.06 22.38
C ILE A 300 -0.12 -9.89 21.60
N ILE A 301 0.24 -9.69 20.33
CA ILE A 301 -0.34 -8.64 19.47
C ILE A 301 -1.86 -8.77 19.39
N VAL A 302 -2.38 -9.98 19.16
CA VAL A 302 -3.83 -10.25 19.12
C VAL A 302 -4.50 -9.88 20.45
N LEU A 303 -3.88 -10.22 21.58
CA LEU A 303 -4.45 -9.94 22.90
C LEU A 303 -4.40 -8.46 23.25
N ILE A 304 -3.37 -7.72 22.83
CA ILE A 304 -3.28 -6.26 22.97
C ILE A 304 -4.35 -5.57 22.11
N LYS A 305 -4.50 -5.97 20.83
CA LYS A 305 -5.52 -5.40 19.92
C LYS A 305 -6.95 -5.63 20.41
N GLN A 306 -7.20 -6.70 21.18
CA GLN A 306 -8.52 -6.99 21.78
C GLN A 306 -8.82 -6.14 23.03
N ASP A 307 -7.82 -5.54 23.67
CA ASP A 307 -8.00 -4.70 24.86
C ASP A 307 -8.14 -3.22 24.46
N PRO A 308 -9.30 -2.57 24.70
CA PRO A 308 -9.53 -1.16 24.29
C PRO A 308 -8.62 -0.13 24.97
N VAL A 309 -7.97 -0.49 26.09
CA VAL A 309 -7.02 0.37 26.80
C VAL A 309 -5.63 0.21 26.21
N LEU A 310 -5.19 -1.03 25.99
CA LEU A 310 -3.84 -1.33 25.48
C LEU A 310 -3.69 -1.06 23.97
N ALA A 311 -4.76 -1.23 23.19
CA ALA A 311 -4.76 -1.00 21.74
C ALA A 311 -4.41 0.45 21.33
N LYS A 312 -4.30 1.38 22.29
CA LYS A 312 -3.84 2.76 22.06
C LYS A 312 -2.31 2.91 22.03
N ASN A 313 -1.55 1.92 22.48
CA ASN A 313 -0.08 1.91 22.40
C ASN A 313 0.38 1.33 21.05
N LEU A 314 0.18 2.11 19.98
CA LEU A 314 0.51 1.69 18.62
C LEU A 314 2.02 1.48 18.39
N SER A 315 2.88 2.29 19.02
CA SER A 315 4.35 2.17 18.89
C SER A 315 4.87 0.79 19.32
N ARG A 316 4.39 0.27 20.46
CA ARG A 316 4.82 -1.06 20.96
C ARG A 316 4.34 -2.20 20.06
N ILE A 317 3.22 -2.03 19.34
CA ILE A 317 2.79 -3.02 18.34
C ILE A 317 3.78 -3.08 17.18
N ALA A 318 4.28 -1.92 16.72
CA ALA A 318 5.30 -1.84 15.68
C ALA A 318 6.60 -2.57 16.10
N ASP A 319 7.05 -2.42 17.36
CA ASP A 319 8.21 -3.16 17.91
C ASP A 319 8.02 -4.68 17.83
N PHE A 320 6.83 -5.18 18.17
CA PHE A 320 6.51 -6.60 18.12
C PHE A 320 6.51 -7.13 16.67
N GLU A 321 5.99 -6.36 15.71
CA GLU A 321 6.01 -6.72 14.28
C GLU A 321 7.44 -6.70 13.70
N LEU A 322 8.26 -5.73 14.13
CA LEU A 322 9.68 -5.71 13.81
C LEU A 322 10.40 -6.94 14.38
N LEU A 323 10.06 -7.36 15.60
CA LEU A 323 10.61 -8.58 16.19
C LEU A 323 10.19 -9.84 15.42
N VAL A 324 8.93 -9.95 14.99
CA VAL A 324 8.46 -11.04 14.09
C VAL A 324 9.31 -11.07 12.80
N THR A 325 9.60 -9.89 12.24
CA THR A 325 10.44 -9.73 11.04
C THR A 325 11.87 -10.21 11.29
N LYS A 326 12.48 -9.76 12.40
CA LYS A 326 13.84 -10.16 12.81
C LYS A 326 13.94 -11.68 13.03
N LEU A 327 12.95 -12.29 13.70
CA LEU A 327 12.91 -13.74 13.94
C LEU A 327 12.81 -14.54 12.63
N ASN A 328 11.95 -14.12 11.69
CA ASN A 328 11.83 -14.78 10.39
C ASN A 328 13.11 -14.64 9.55
N ASN A 329 13.71 -13.45 9.53
CA ASN A 329 15.00 -13.22 8.87
C ASN A 329 16.11 -14.09 9.45
N GLU A 330 16.14 -14.24 10.78
CA GLU A 330 17.12 -15.10 11.45
C GLU A 330 16.90 -16.59 11.16
N VAL A 331 15.66 -17.07 11.10
CA VAL A 331 15.38 -18.45 10.67
C VAL A 331 15.91 -18.69 9.25
N ALA A 332 15.64 -17.76 8.32
CA ALA A 332 16.11 -17.85 6.95
C ALA A 332 17.66 -17.87 6.88
N LYS A 333 18.30 -16.95 7.61
CA LYS A 333 19.75 -16.89 7.75
C LYS A 333 20.33 -18.21 8.28
N LYS A 334 19.85 -18.69 9.44
CA LYS A 334 20.38 -19.88 10.09
C LYS A 334 20.25 -21.12 9.20
N LYS A 335 19.20 -21.22 8.38
CA LYS A 335 19.05 -22.27 7.36
C LYS A 335 20.07 -22.14 6.24
N ALA A 336 20.36 -20.93 5.78
CA ALA A 336 21.36 -20.68 4.75
C ALA A 336 22.79 -20.96 5.24
N ASP A 337 23.07 -20.66 6.51
CA ASP A 337 24.38 -20.83 7.14
C ASP A 337 24.65 -22.26 7.63
N ALA A 338 23.60 -23.08 7.74
CA ALA A 338 23.72 -24.45 8.20
C ALA A 338 24.63 -25.24 7.25
N GLY A 339 25.71 -25.80 7.79
CA GLY A 339 26.60 -26.68 7.03
C GLY A 339 25.95 -28.04 6.73
N ASP A 340 26.74 -28.98 6.21
CA ASP A 340 26.27 -30.33 5.86
C ASP A 340 25.69 -31.12 7.06
N ASP A 341 26.02 -30.74 8.30
CA ASP A 341 25.48 -31.35 9.51
C ASP A 341 24.16 -30.72 9.98
N GLY A 342 23.69 -29.67 9.30
CA GLY A 342 22.45 -28.96 9.61
C GLY A 342 22.48 -28.21 10.93
N ARG A 343 23.66 -27.98 11.55
CA ARG A 343 23.78 -27.39 12.88
C ARG A 343 24.34 -25.98 12.88
N SER A 344 23.94 -25.20 13.88
CA SER A 344 24.44 -23.84 14.11
C SER A 344 24.86 -23.66 15.57
N LYS A 345 25.96 -22.93 15.78
CA LYS A 345 26.55 -22.64 17.09
C LYS A 345 26.87 -21.15 17.18
N GLY A 346 26.54 -20.53 18.32
CA GLY A 346 26.94 -19.16 18.60
C GLY A 346 28.43 -19.01 18.92
N THR A 347 28.95 -17.80 18.74
CA THR A 347 30.34 -17.45 18.97
C THR A 347 30.50 -16.78 20.35
N GLU A 348 31.57 -17.12 21.06
CA GLU A 348 31.90 -16.53 22.36
C GLU A 348 32.12 -15.01 22.22
N THR A 349 31.57 -14.23 23.15
CA THR A 349 31.74 -12.77 23.18
C THR A 349 33.03 -12.40 23.89
N ASP A 350 33.87 -11.56 23.26
CA ASP A 350 35.03 -10.97 23.91
C ASP A 350 34.58 -9.86 24.86
N THR A 351 35.08 -9.88 26.10
CA THR A 351 34.67 -8.94 27.15
C THR A 351 35.83 -8.03 27.53
N THR A 352 35.54 -6.74 27.75
CA THR A 352 36.53 -5.75 28.12
C THR A 352 36.84 -5.85 29.61
N GLU A 353 38.09 -6.20 29.94
CA GLU A 353 38.58 -6.09 31.31
C GLU A 353 38.79 -4.61 31.72
N GLY A 354 38.16 -4.16 32.81
CA GLY A 354 38.41 -2.82 33.35
C GLY A 354 37.21 -2.15 34.02
N ASP A 355 37.35 -0.85 34.31
CA ASP A 355 36.30 0.01 34.85
C ASP A 355 35.41 0.60 33.74
N ALA A 356 34.42 1.44 34.11
CA ALA A 356 33.50 2.07 33.17
C ALA A 356 34.22 2.88 32.07
N VAL A 357 35.36 3.52 32.38
CA VAL A 357 36.15 4.27 31.39
C VAL A 357 36.78 3.32 30.38
N ALA A 358 37.35 2.19 30.83
CA ALA A 358 37.91 1.18 29.93
C ALA A 358 36.85 0.62 28.97
N LYS A 359 35.65 0.29 29.47
CA LYS A 359 34.54 -0.20 28.66
C LYS A 359 34.04 0.84 27.64
N ALA A 360 33.91 2.10 28.05
CA ALA A 360 33.57 3.19 27.14
C ALA A 360 34.62 3.36 26.03
N ALA A 361 35.91 3.32 26.37
CA ALA A 361 37.00 3.40 25.38
C ALA A 361 37.00 2.20 24.41
N ALA A 362 36.63 1.02 24.88
CA ALA A 362 36.46 -0.18 24.07
C ALA A 362 35.37 0.00 23.01
N MET A 363 34.18 0.49 23.42
CA MET A 363 33.07 0.80 22.52
C MET A 363 33.46 1.82 21.45
N VAL A 364 34.18 2.88 21.84
CA VAL A 364 34.71 3.88 20.89
C VAL A 364 35.66 3.26 19.87
N ASN A 365 36.50 2.32 20.32
CA ASN A 365 37.39 1.60 19.42
C ASN A 365 36.64 0.64 18.47
N ASP A 366 35.54 0.04 18.89
CA ASP A 366 34.72 -0.85 18.04
C ASP A 366 34.06 -0.07 16.91
N VAL A 367 33.46 1.08 17.23
CA VAL A 367 32.94 2.03 16.23
C VAL A 367 34.04 2.45 15.25
N ARG A 368 35.27 2.65 15.76
CA ARG A 368 36.44 3.02 14.94
C ARG A 368 36.91 1.90 14.00
N VAL A 369 36.89 0.64 14.44
CA VAL A 369 37.23 -0.51 13.57
C VAL A 369 36.29 -0.56 12.39
N PHE A 370 34.98 -0.46 12.63
CA PHE A 370 33.97 -0.47 11.59
C PHE A 370 34.11 0.73 10.64
N ALA A 371 34.35 1.93 11.17
CA ALA A 371 34.60 3.14 10.37
C ALA A 371 35.76 3.00 9.38
N ASN A 372 36.85 2.34 9.80
CA ASN A 372 38.04 2.15 8.99
C ASN A 372 37.87 1.06 7.92
N LEU A 373 37.07 0.02 8.18
CA LEU A 373 36.81 -1.06 7.20
C LEU A 373 36.13 -0.53 5.93
N PHE A 374 35.33 0.54 6.04
CA PHE A 374 34.54 1.11 4.96
C PHE A 374 34.99 2.53 4.51
N ASP A 375 36.13 3.02 4.99
CA ASP A 375 36.68 4.38 4.76
C ASP A 375 35.65 5.52 4.80
N VAL A 376 34.70 5.47 5.75
CA VAL A 376 33.57 6.41 5.78
C VAL A 376 34.04 7.87 5.94
N ALA A 377 35.22 8.07 6.52
CA ALA A 377 35.84 9.38 6.75
C ALA A 377 36.74 9.88 5.59
N ASN A 378 36.92 9.13 4.49
CA ASN A 378 37.89 9.42 3.42
C ASN A 378 39.30 9.72 3.97
N THR A 379 39.71 9.00 5.02
CA THR A 379 41.00 9.25 5.69
C THR A 379 42.12 8.46 5.06
N SER A 380 41.77 7.38 4.34
CA SER A 380 42.70 6.70 3.47
C SER A 380 43.00 7.62 2.27
N GLY A 381 44.28 7.90 2.02
CA GLY A 381 44.65 8.73 0.87
C GLY A 381 44.17 8.07 -0.43
N LYS A 382 43.99 8.84 -1.52
CA LYS A 382 43.58 8.40 -2.88
C LYS A 382 44.32 7.18 -3.50
N GLU A 383 45.28 6.58 -2.81
CA GLU A 383 46.08 5.44 -3.24
C GLU A 383 45.86 4.16 -2.38
N VAL A 384 45.01 4.20 -1.34
CA VAL A 384 44.73 3.03 -0.48
C VAL A 384 43.27 2.63 -0.68
N GLN A 385 43.04 1.50 -1.33
CA GLN A 385 41.70 0.92 -1.44
C GLN A 385 41.39 0.17 -0.14
N THR A 386 40.22 0.39 0.44
CA THR A 386 39.80 -0.32 1.66
C THR A 386 39.08 -1.63 1.34
N GLN A 387 38.97 -2.52 2.34
CA GLN A 387 38.30 -3.81 2.16
C GLN A 387 36.80 -3.65 1.86
N GLY A 388 36.16 -2.61 2.39
CA GLY A 388 34.80 -2.23 2.02
C GLY A 388 34.69 -1.78 0.55
N GLU A 389 35.68 -1.07 0.00
CA GLU A 389 35.69 -0.72 -1.43
C GLU A 389 35.94 -1.93 -2.33
N GLU A 390 36.77 -2.89 -1.89
CA GLU A 390 36.94 -4.18 -2.58
C GLU A 390 35.62 -4.99 -2.59
N PHE A 391 34.87 -4.95 -1.48
CA PHE A 391 33.53 -5.55 -1.41
C PHE A 391 32.54 -4.88 -2.38
N VAL A 392 32.50 -3.54 -2.44
CA VAL A 392 31.63 -2.83 -3.41
C VAL A 392 32.02 -3.21 -4.84
N GLN A 393 33.31 -3.28 -5.16
CA GLN A 393 33.77 -3.72 -6.47
C GLN A 393 33.37 -5.18 -6.76
N LEU A 394 33.42 -6.08 -5.77
CA LEU A 394 32.96 -7.47 -5.94
C LEU A 394 31.46 -7.53 -6.29
N VAL A 395 30.63 -6.69 -5.65
CA VAL A 395 29.19 -6.58 -5.97
C VAL A 395 28.97 -6.02 -7.37
N GLU A 396 29.74 -5.00 -7.77
CA GLU A 396 29.71 -4.47 -9.15
C GLU A 396 30.14 -5.53 -10.18
N ASP A 397 31.22 -6.26 -9.93
CA ASP A 397 31.72 -7.33 -10.79
C ASP A 397 30.71 -8.49 -10.90
N ALA A 398 30.04 -8.83 -9.79
CA ALA A 398 28.97 -9.82 -9.76
C ALA A 398 27.75 -9.36 -10.57
N SER A 399 27.44 -8.06 -10.54
CA SER A 399 26.35 -7.47 -11.35
C SER A 399 26.68 -7.54 -12.84
N VAL A 400 27.92 -7.18 -13.22
CA VAL A 400 28.42 -7.31 -14.60
C VAL A 400 28.40 -8.77 -15.06
N MET A 401 28.74 -9.73 -14.18
CA MET A 401 28.60 -11.16 -14.50
C MET A 401 27.16 -11.52 -14.87
N VAL A 402 26.17 -11.11 -14.07
CA VAL A 402 24.76 -11.42 -14.34
C VAL A 402 24.33 -10.84 -15.69
N GLU A 403 24.69 -9.59 -15.96
CA GLU A 403 24.39 -8.91 -17.24
C GLU A 403 25.05 -9.62 -18.44
N GLU A 404 26.36 -9.88 -18.38
CA GLU A 404 27.09 -10.54 -19.49
C GLU A 404 26.61 -11.97 -19.74
N GLN A 405 26.25 -12.72 -18.69
CA GLN A 405 25.78 -14.10 -18.85
C GLN A 405 24.33 -14.16 -19.34
N ALA A 406 23.46 -13.21 -18.99
CA ALA A 406 22.09 -13.15 -19.50
C ALA A 406 22.06 -13.03 -21.03
N ASP A 407 22.93 -12.20 -21.62
CA ASP A 407 23.06 -12.02 -23.07
C ASP A 407 23.68 -13.22 -23.81
N SER A 408 24.24 -14.18 -23.08
CA SER A 408 24.95 -15.32 -23.66
C SER A 408 24.04 -16.48 -24.10
N PHE A 409 22.77 -16.48 -23.69
CA PHE A 409 21.81 -17.57 -23.90
C PHE A 409 20.90 -17.35 -25.12
N LYS A 410 21.43 -17.55 -26.33
CA LYS A 410 20.71 -17.30 -27.59
C LYS A 410 19.58 -18.29 -27.85
N LEU A 411 19.72 -19.52 -27.38
CA LEU A 411 18.74 -20.58 -27.60
C LEU A 411 17.43 -20.33 -26.87
N LEU A 412 17.46 -19.64 -25.71
CA LEU A 412 16.25 -19.29 -24.95
C LEU A 412 15.32 -18.39 -25.76
N SER A 413 15.85 -17.32 -26.35
CA SER A 413 15.09 -16.38 -27.19
C SER A 413 14.48 -17.08 -28.41
N ASP A 414 15.26 -17.92 -29.09
CA ASP A 414 14.81 -18.64 -30.29
C ASP A 414 13.72 -19.68 -29.98
N VAL A 415 13.85 -20.39 -28.84
CA VAL A 415 12.81 -21.30 -28.36
C VAL A 415 11.54 -20.53 -27.98
N SER A 416 11.65 -19.38 -27.31
CA SER A 416 10.48 -18.55 -26.96
C SER A 416 9.72 -18.09 -28.21
N GLU A 417 10.41 -17.61 -29.24
CA GLU A 417 9.79 -17.23 -30.52
C GLU A 417 9.13 -18.43 -31.21
N ALA A 418 9.80 -19.59 -31.23
CA ALA A 418 9.24 -20.83 -31.76
C ALA A 418 7.96 -21.26 -31.03
N LEU A 419 7.92 -21.14 -29.70
CA LEU A 419 6.74 -21.46 -28.89
C LEU A 419 5.56 -20.52 -29.19
N ALA A 420 5.80 -19.23 -29.37
CA ALA A 420 4.74 -18.28 -29.75
C ALA A 420 4.12 -18.62 -31.13
N VAL A 421 4.95 -19.05 -32.10
CA VAL A 421 4.47 -19.53 -33.40
C VAL A 421 3.67 -20.83 -33.24
N ILE A 422 4.16 -21.78 -32.44
CA ILE A 422 3.48 -23.05 -32.18
C ILE A 422 2.12 -22.80 -31.51
N ASP A 423 2.03 -21.91 -30.51
CA ASP A 423 0.76 -21.53 -29.85
C ASP A 423 -0.25 -20.97 -30.86
N SER A 424 0.17 -20.02 -31.70
CA SER A 424 -0.69 -19.46 -32.75
C SER A 424 -1.20 -20.53 -33.72
N LEU A 425 -0.33 -21.47 -34.12
CA LEU A 425 -0.72 -22.59 -35.00
C LEU A 425 -1.67 -23.58 -34.32
N ARG A 426 -1.54 -23.78 -33.00
CA ARG A 426 -2.45 -24.62 -32.20
C ARG A 426 -3.82 -23.98 -32.05
N ARG A 427 -3.90 -22.68 -31.73
CA ARG A 427 -5.16 -21.92 -31.70
C ARG A 427 -5.88 -21.93 -33.05
N ALA A 428 -5.13 -22.00 -34.15
CA ALA A 428 -5.65 -22.17 -35.50
C ALA A 428 -5.95 -23.64 -35.89
N GLU A 429 -5.85 -24.59 -34.94
CA GLU A 429 -6.05 -26.04 -35.09
C GLU A 429 -5.13 -26.70 -36.15
N GLN A 430 -3.98 -26.11 -36.45
CA GLN A 430 -3.03 -26.63 -37.46
C GLN A 430 -2.01 -27.61 -36.88
N ILE A 431 -1.81 -27.58 -35.57
CA ILE A 431 -1.01 -28.54 -34.79
C ILE A 431 -1.93 -29.13 -33.73
N THR A 432 -2.02 -30.46 -33.67
CA THR A 432 -2.91 -31.17 -32.72
C THR A 432 -2.15 -32.18 -31.87
N GLU A 433 -0.90 -32.47 -32.24
CA GLU A 433 -0.03 -33.35 -31.51
C GLU A 433 0.39 -32.73 -30.17
N LYS A 434 0.48 -33.56 -29.12
CA LYS A 434 1.02 -33.13 -27.81
C LYS A 434 2.51 -32.82 -27.90
N THR A 435 3.25 -33.52 -28.75
CA THR A 435 4.71 -33.39 -28.88
C THR A 435 5.07 -32.85 -30.26
N VAL A 436 5.77 -31.72 -30.30
CA VAL A 436 6.16 -31.00 -31.53
C VAL A 436 7.69 -30.95 -31.63
N GLN A 437 8.22 -31.26 -32.81
CA GLN A 437 9.65 -31.11 -33.10
C GLN A 437 9.96 -29.64 -33.42
N LEU A 438 10.99 -29.09 -32.78
CA LEU A 438 11.34 -27.68 -32.90
C LEU A 438 12.20 -27.36 -34.13
N ASP A 439 12.74 -28.37 -34.84
CA ASP A 439 13.72 -28.20 -35.93
C ASP A 439 13.26 -27.27 -37.07
N ASN A 440 11.94 -27.14 -37.30
CA ASN A 440 11.38 -26.29 -38.35
C ASN A 440 11.02 -24.88 -37.88
N TYR A 441 11.13 -24.61 -36.59
CA TYR A 441 10.70 -23.35 -35.96
C TYR A 441 11.88 -22.56 -35.38
N LEU A 442 13.02 -23.22 -35.13
CA LEU A 442 14.23 -22.57 -34.62
C LEU A 442 15.04 -21.89 -35.74
N ALA A 443 15.43 -20.64 -35.51
CA ALA A 443 16.27 -19.84 -36.41
C ALA A 443 17.77 -20.12 -36.21
N THR A 444 18.17 -20.62 -35.04
CA THR A 444 19.56 -20.87 -34.68
C THR A 444 20.14 -22.04 -35.51
N PRO A 445 21.22 -21.83 -36.27
CA PRO A 445 21.76 -22.88 -37.14
C PRO A 445 22.22 -24.13 -36.38
N GLY A 446 21.67 -25.29 -36.74
CA GLY A 446 21.99 -26.56 -36.10
C GLY A 446 21.28 -26.79 -34.76
N ALA A 447 20.34 -25.90 -34.40
CA ALA A 447 19.47 -26.11 -33.25
C ALA A 447 18.43 -27.21 -33.54
N THR A 448 18.15 -28.02 -32.53
CA THR A 448 17.17 -29.11 -32.57
C THR A 448 16.53 -29.26 -31.19
N GLY A 449 15.33 -29.80 -31.12
CA GLY A 449 14.63 -29.93 -29.86
C GLY A 449 13.20 -30.44 -30.00
N VAL A 450 12.57 -30.61 -28.86
CA VAL A 450 11.20 -31.08 -28.74
C VAL A 450 10.49 -30.28 -27.66
N VAL A 451 9.23 -29.95 -27.91
CA VAL A 451 8.30 -29.43 -26.90
C VAL A 451 7.13 -30.40 -26.75
N THR A 452 6.69 -30.60 -25.51
CA THR A 452 5.47 -31.31 -25.15
C THR A 452 4.51 -30.34 -24.48
N LEU A 453 3.33 -30.18 -25.06
CA LEU A 453 2.21 -29.37 -24.59
C LEU A 453 1.04 -30.34 -24.29
N ASP A 454 0.88 -30.73 -23.03
CA ASP A 454 -0.19 -31.62 -22.59
C ASP A 454 -1.23 -30.85 -21.78
N GLU A 455 -2.20 -30.26 -22.48
CA GLU A 455 -3.32 -29.52 -21.87
C GLU A 455 -4.18 -30.42 -20.98
N ASP A 456 -4.35 -31.72 -21.30
CA ASP A 456 -5.12 -32.64 -20.46
C ASP A 456 -4.45 -32.88 -19.10
N GLY A 457 -3.13 -33.08 -19.13
CA GLY A 457 -2.31 -33.27 -17.95
C GLY A 457 -1.88 -31.97 -17.27
N LEU A 458 -2.18 -30.80 -17.85
CA LEU A 458 -1.69 -29.48 -17.45
C LEU A 458 -0.16 -29.44 -17.29
N THR A 459 0.56 -30.05 -18.24
CA THR A 459 2.03 -30.08 -18.22
C THR A 459 2.64 -29.54 -19.50
N PHE A 460 3.79 -28.90 -19.33
CA PHE A 460 4.65 -28.37 -20.38
C PHE A 460 6.07 -28.87 -20.15
N ASN A 461 6.73 -29.33 -21.20
CA ASN A 461 8.16 -29.64 -21.19
C ASN A 461 8.78 -29.19 -22.50
N VAL A 462 9.95 -28.58 -22.44
CA VAL A 462 10.78 -28.27 -23.61
C VAL A 462 12.21 -28.74 -23.39
N GLN A 463 12.82 -29.28 -24.44
CA GLN A 463 14.23 -29.63 -24.49
C GLN A 463 14.79 -29.21 -25.85
N ALA A 464 15.82 -28.39 -25.86
CA ALA A 464 16.47 -27.90 -27.07
C ALA A 464 18.00 -27.87 -26.90
N SER A 465 18.72 -27.94 -28.02
CA SER A 465 20.17 -27.83 -28.03
C SER A 465 20.67 -27.20 -29.32
N ALA A 466 21.75 -26.41 -29.24
CA ALA A 466 22.44 -25.80 -30.36
C ALA A 466 23.97 -25.75 -30.09
N GLY A 467 24.73 -26.68 -30.67
CA GLY A 467 26.17 -26.76 -30.40
C GLY A 467 26.46 -27.17 -28.95
N ALA A 468 27.05 -26.26 -28.17
CA ALA A 468 27.34 -26.44 -26.74
C ALA A 468 26.25 -25.85 -25.83
N GLU A 469 25.26 -25.15 -26.40
CA GLU A 469 24.14 -24.59 -25.66
C GLU A 469 23.01 -25.63 -25.56
N SER A 470 22.44 -25.78 -24.37
CA SER A 470 21.30 -26.66 -24.09
C SER A 470 20.29 -25.96 -23.18
N LEU A 471 19.01 -26.18 -23.46
CA LEU A 471 17.88 -25.70 -22.68
C LEU A 471 16.96 -26.87 -22.35
N SER A 472 16.55 -26.97 -21.09
CA SER A 472 15.43 -27.80 -20.65
C SER A 472 14.56 -26.99 -19.69
N ALA A 473 13.25 -27.00 -19.89
CA ALA A 473 12.33 -26.40 -18.93
C ALA A 473 11.07 -27.25 -18.80
N ASN A 474 10.49 -27.26 -17.60
CA ASN A 474 9.27 -27.94 -17.24
C ASN A 474 8.33 -26.93 -16.57
N ALA A 475 7.03 -27.06 -16.85
CA ALA A 475 6.00 -26.43 -16.05
C ALA A 475 4.83 -27.38 -15.84
N ALA A 476 4.21 -27.36 -14.66
CA ALA A 476 3.06 -28.18 -14.35
C ALA A 476 2.09 -27.43 -13.42
N ILE A 477 0.79 -27.54 -13.68
CA ILE A 477 -0.24 -27.06 -12.76
C ILE A 477 -0.77 -28.24 -11.96
N THR A 478 -0.67 -28.17 -10.64
CA THR A 478 -1.28 -29.12 -9.71
C THR A 478 -2.39 -28.44 -8.92
N THR A 479 -3.38 -29.20 -8.45
CA THR A 479 -4.46 -28.68 -7.62
C THR A 479 -4.64 -29.51 -6.35
N ASN A 480 -5.20 -28.91 -5.30
CA ASN A 480 -5.58 -29.62 -4.08
C ASN A 480 -6.85 -30.48 -4.29
N ASP A 481 -7.12 -31.41 -3.36
CA ASP A 481 -8.29 -32.31 -3.46
C ASP A 481 -9.65 -31.58 -3.50
N ALA A 482 -9.69 -30.33 -3.04
CA ALA A 482 -10.89 -29.49 -3.02
C ALA A 482 -11.05 -28.64 -4.30
N ASN A 483 -10.09 -28.66 -5.22
CA ASN A 483 -9.96 -27.77 -6.38
C ASN A 483 -10.11 -26.27 -6.05
N THR A 484 -9.58 -25.87 -4.91
CA THR A 484 -9.59 -24.46 -4.45
C THR A 484 -8.20 -23.85 -4.51
N GLU A 485 -7.15 -24.67 -4.57
CA GLU A 485 -5.77 -24.20 -4.70
C GLU A 485 -5.18 -24.73 -6.00
N TYR A 486 -4.51 -23.85 -6.73
CA TYR A 486 -3.77 -24.18 -7.95
C TYR A 486 -2.34 -23.74 -7.80
N THR A 487 -1.40 -24.64 -8.08
CA THR A 487 0.04 -24.41 -7.98
C THR A 487 0.68 -24.63 -9.33
N LEU A 488 1.24 -23.57 -9.91
CA LEU A 488 2.13 -23.63 -11.07
C LEU A 488 3.55 -23.89 -10.58
N LYS A 489 4.10 -25.07 -10.89
CA LYS A 489 5.50 -25.44 -10.63
C LYS A 489 6.31 -25.24 -11.90
N ILE A 490 7.48 -24.63 -11.80
CA ILE A 490 8.36 -24.35 -12.93
C ILE A 490 9.78 -24.76 -12.54
N ASP A 491 10.46 -25.53 -13.38
CA ASP A 491 11.88 -25.84 -13.19
C ASP A 491 12.58 -25.87 -14.54
N GLY A 492 13.89 -25.66 -14.56
CA GLY A 492 14.62 -25.66 -15.81
C GLY A 492 16.10 -25.39 -15.67
N VAL A 493 16.82 -25.70 -16.73
CA VAL A 493 18.26 -25.50 -16.86
C VAL A 493 18.54 -24.94 -18.24
N ILE A 494 19.34 -23.89 -18.29
CA ILE A 494 20.01 -23.46 -19.51
C ILE A 494 21.52 -23.39 -19.28
N GLU A 495 22.28 -23.90 -20.23
CA GLU A 495 23.72 -24.09 -20.08
C GLU A 495 24.42 -23.87 -21.41
N ASN A 496 25.56 -23.18 -21.40
CA ASN A 496 26.45 -22.99 -22.55
C ASN A 496 27.91 -23.22 -22.14
N ASP A 497 28.89 -22.83 -22.97
CA ASP A 497 30.33 -23.00 -22.63
C ASP A 497 30.81 -22.10 -21.49
N ALA A 498 30.09 -21.00 -21.18
CA ALA A 498 30.50 -19.98 -20.22
C ALA A 498 29.76 -20.08 -18.86
N ALA A 499 28.48 -20.47 -18.85
CA ALA A 499 27.66 -20.46 -17.66
C ALA A 499 26.54 -21.52 -17.67
N LYS A 500 25.95 -21.71 -16.50
CA LYS A 500 24.75 -22.52 -16.25
C LYS A 500 23.77 -21.74 -15.39
N PHE A 501 22.54 -21.58 -15.85
CA PHE A 501 21.42 -21.04 -15.08
C PHE A 501 20.41 -22.14 -14.80
N THR A 502 19.91 -22.22 -13.58
CA THR A 502 18.95 -23.22 -13.09
C THR A 502 17.81 -22.51 -12.39
N LEU A 503 16.57 -22.83 -12.76
CA LEU A 503 15.39 -22.67 -11.91
C LEU A 503 15.19 -24.00 -11.18
N ASN A 504 15.29 -23.97 -9.86
CA ASN A 504 15.26 -25.17 -9.02
C ASN A 504 13.83 -25.71 -8.87
N GLU A 505 13.69 -27.01 -8.56
CA GLU A 505 12.39 -27.71 -8.44
C GLU A 505 11.43 -27.10 -7.40
N GLY A 506 11.93 -26.28 -6.47
CA GLY A 506 11.14 -25.53 -5.50
C GLY A 506 10.41 -24.29 -6.06
N THR A 507 10.69 -23.89 -7.31
CA THR A 507 10.08 -22.70 -7.93
C THR A 507 8.61 -22.96 -8.26
N GLN A 508 7.71 -22.21 -7.60
CA GLN A 508 6.28 -22.34 -7.75
C GLN A 508 5.51 -21.05 -7.42
N VAL A 509 4.34 -20.91 -8.04
CA VAL A 509 3.32 -19.90 -7.71
C VAL A 509 2.04 -20.63 -7.36
N SER A 510 1.37 -20.26 -6.27
CA SER A 510 0.04 -20.78 -5.95
C SER A 510 -0.99 -19.67 -5.77
N VAL A 511 -2.23 -20.00 -6.11
CA VAL A 511 -3.42 -19.17 -5.89
C VAL A 511 -4.47 -20.02 -5.20
N LEU A 512 -5.00 -19.52 -4.09
CA LEU A 512 -6.14 -20.07 -3.36
C LEU A 512 -7.39 -19.25 -3.71
N LEU A 513 -8.46 -19.94 -4.06
CA LEU A 513 -9.76 -19.38 -4.43
C LEU A 513 -10.78 -19.59 -3.32
N ASN A 514 -11.75 -18.68 -3.21
CA ASN A 514 -12.86 -18.79 -2.25
C ASN A 514 -13.83 -19.95 -2.55
N LYS A 515 -13.81 -20.48 -3.78
CA LYS A 515 -14.71 -21.53 -4.29
C LYS A 515 -13.93 -22.51 -5.18
N ALA A 516 -14.44 -23.73 -5.25
CA ALA A 516 -13.85 -24.75 -6.10
C ALA A 516 -14.08 -24.42 -7.59
N VAL A 517 -13.03 -24.56 -8.39
CA VAL A 517 -13.08 -24.47 -9.86
C VAL A 517 -12.71 -25.84 -10.41
N THR A 518 -13.28 -26.29 -11.51
CA THR A 518 -12.89 -27.56 -12.15
C THR A 518 -11.83 -27.29 -13.23
N VAL A 519 -11.08 -28.33 -13.62
CA VAL A 519 -10.11 -28.20 -14.73
C VAL A 519 -10.80 -27.80 -16.04
N ASP A 520 -12.04 -28.24 -16.27
CA ASP A 520 -12.81 -27.86 -17.47
C ASP A 520 -13.25 -26.39 -17.42
N GLU A 521 -13.62 -25.87 -16.25
CA GLU A 521 -13.94 -24.46 -16.04
C GLU A 521 -12.70 -23.57 -16.19
N LEU A 522 -11.55 -23.99 -15.65
CA LEU A 522 -10.27 -23.29 -15.80
C LEU A 522 -9.81 -23.18 -17.27
N LYS A 523 -10.19 -24.16 -18.11
CA LYS A 523 -9.84 -24.21 -19.54
C LYS A 523 -10.85 -23.49 -20.44
N SER A 524 -11.96 -23.02 -19.91
CA SER A 524 -13.06 -22.50 -20.72
C SER A 524 -12.84 -21.03 -21.06
N ASP A 525 -12.78 -20.71 -22.35
CA ASP A 525 -12.74 -19.32 -22.86
C ASP A 525 -14.04 -18.53 -22.59
N THR A 526 -15.06 -19.17 -22.01
CA THR A 526 -16.39 -18.58 -21.75
C THR A 526 -16.78 -18.59 -20.28
N PHE A 527 -15.95 -19.17 -19.41
CA PHE A 527 -16.25 -19.25 -17.98
C PHE A 527 -15.63 -18.06 -17.26
N ASP A 528 -16.47 -17.10 -16.92
CA ASP A 528 -16.09 -15.91 -16.17
C ASP A 528 -16.10 -16.22 -14.66
N LEU A 529 -14.94 -16.09 -14.02
CA LEU A 529 -14.78 -16.34 -12.58
C LEU A 529 -15.54 -15.31 -11.73
N GLU A 530 -15.51 -14.05 -12.12
CA GLU A 530 -16.13 -12.94 -11.40
C GLU A 530 -17.65 -13.05 -11.43
N ALA A 531 -18.22 -13.39 -12.58
CA ALA A 531 -19.66 -13.63 -12.73
C ALA A 531 -20.19 -14.77 -11.82
N HIS A 532 -19.31 -15.67 -11.36
CA HIS A 532 -19.65 -16.75 -10.43
C HIS A 532 -19.24 -16.45 -8.97
N GLY A 533 -18.75 -15.24 -8.71
CA GLY A 533 -18.22 -14.79 -7.42
C GLY A 533 -17.06 -15.65 -6.94
N ILE A 534 -16.20 -16.09 -7.86
CA ILE A 534 -14.98 -16.83 -7.58
C ILE A 534 -13.84 -15.81 -7.54
N GLU A 535 -13.21 -15.68 -6.39
CA GLU A 535 -12.18 -14.67 -6.15
C GLU A 535 -10.93 -15.35 -5.58
N ALA A 536 -9.76 -14.81 -5.91
CA ALA A 536 -8.53 -15.16 -5.21
C ALA A 536 -8.64 -14.64 -3.77
N VAL A 537 -8.24 -15.47 -2.80
CA VAL A 537 -8.23 -15.10 -1.36
C VAL A 537 -6.84 -15.07 -0.77
N LYS A 538 -5.90 -15.78 -1.40
CA LYS A 538 -4.50 -15.85 -0.99
C LYS A 538 -3.65 -16.31 -2.17
N GLY A 539 -2.42 -15.85 -2.25
CA GLY A 539 -1.41 -16.36 -3.17
C GLY A 539 -0.11 -16.69 -2.44
N ALA A 540 0.76 -17.47 -3.09
CA ALA A 540 2.12 -17.64 -2.64
C ALA A 540 3.07 -17.70 -3.83
N LEU A 541 4.28 -17.19 -3.64
CA LEU A 541 5.37 -17.23 -4.58
C LEU A 541 6.57 -17.89 -3.88
N ASN A 542 7.22 -18.82 -4.56
CA ASN A 542 8.56 -19.29 -4.23
C ASN A 542 9.36 -19.36 -5.52
N LEU A 543 10.49 -18.67 -5.60
CA LEU A 543 11.39 -18.66 -6.73
C LEU A 543 12.77 -19.02 -6.21
N GLU A 544 13.34 -20.10 -6.72
CA GLU A 544 14.67 -20.57 -6.33
C GLU A 544 15.52 -20.71 -7.59
N LEU A 545 16.65 -20.01 -7.63
CA LEU A 545 17.50 -19.97 -8.81
C LEU A 545 18.98 -20.09 -8.48
N THR A 546 19.74 -20.57 -9.47
CA THR A 546 21.20 -20.68 -9.41
C THR A 546 21.79 -20.22 -10.73
N LEU A 547 22.77 -19.31 -10.69
CA LEU A 547 23.59 -18.91 -11.83
C LEU A 547 25.05 -19.21 -11.53
N ALA A 548 25.69 -20.08 -12.31
CA ALA A 548 27.09 -20.48 -12.09
C ALA A 548 27.95 -20.27 -13.34
N GLN A 549 29.06 -19.55 -13.20
CA GLN A 549 30.09 -19.49 -14.23
C GLN A 549 30.83 -20.83 -14.35
N LYS A 550 31.28 -21.11 -15.57
CA LYS A 550 32.18 -22.23 -15.86
C LYS A 550 33.61 -21.74 -15.93
N LYS A 551 34.53 -22.62 -15.52
CA LYS A 551 35.96 -22.37 -15.65
C LYS A 551 36.37 -22.37 -17.12
N THR A 552 37.05 -21.30 -17.55
CA THR A 552 37.59 -21.14 -18.91
C THR A 552 39.07 -20.77 -18.86
N GLU A 553 39.71 -20.51 -20.01
CA GLU A 553 41.09 -20.00 -20.05
C GLU A 553 41.21 -18.57 -19.49
N THR A 554 40.13 -17.78 -19.54
CA THR A 554 40.08 -16.39 -19.06
C THR A 554 39.42 -16.26 -17.68
N VAL A 555 38.48 -17.16 -17.34
CA VAL A 555 37.81 -17.21 -16.03
C VAL A 555 38.40 -18.37 -15.22
N THR A 556 39.40 -18.06 -14.38
CA THR A 556 40.15 -19.08 -13.61
C THR A 556 39.55 -19.39 -12.25
N ASN A 557 38.88 -18.41 -11.64
CA ASN A 557 38.13 -18.50 -10.39
C ASN A 557 36.64 -18.18 -10.68
N PRO A 558 35.85 -19.15 -11.16
CA PRO A 558 34.45 -18.92 -11.50
C PRO A 558 33.61 -18.61 -10.24
N VAL A 559 32.61 -17.75 -10.41
CA VAL A 559 31.64 -17.37 -9.37
C VAL A 559 30.28 -18.02 -9.61
N SER A 560 29.57 -18.36 -8.55
CA SER A 560 28.18 -18.80 -8.58
C SER A 560 27.29 -18.00 -7.64
N PHE A 561 26.09 -17.68 -8.08
CA PHE A 561 25.00 -17.11 -7.31
C PHE A 561 23.93 -18.17 -7.06
N ASN A 562 23.46 -18.30 -5.81
CA ASN A 562 22.23 -19.01 -5.46
C ASN A 562 21.30 -17.99 -4.81
N GLY A 563 20.02 -17.97 -5.19
CA GLY A 563 19.05 -17.03 -4.62
C GLY A 563 17.67 -17.63 -4.48
N GLN A 564 16.92 -17.12 -3.49
CA GLN A 564 15.54 -17.48 -3.24
C GLN A 564 14.71 -16.22 -2.99
N LEU A 565 13.51 -16.17 -3.58
CA LEU A 565 12.47 -15.19 -3.28
C LEU A 565 11.22 -15.97 -2.88
N SER A 566 10.69 -15.73 -1.69
CA SER A 566 9.39 -16.25 -1.28
C SER A 566 8.49 -15.12 -0.80
N ALA A 567 7.19 -15.23 -1.10
CA ALA A 567 6.21 -14.28 -0.60
C ALA A 567 4.86 -14.96 -0.39
N GLU A 568 4.15 -14.57 0.66
CA GLU A 568 2.73 -14.85 0.82
C GLU A 568 1.95 -13.59 0.43
N LEU A 569 0.96 -13.73 -0.45
CA LEU A 569 0.22 -12.63 -1.05
C LEU A 569 -1.24 -12.64 -0.60
N VAL A 570 -1.79 -11.45 -0.38
CA VAL A 570 -3.21 -11.23 -0.14
C VAL A 570 -3.77 -10.22 -1.16
N PRO A 571 -5.00 -10.43 -1.64
CA PRO A 571 -5.64 -9.48 -2.54
C PRO A 571 -6.08 -8.23 -1.77
N VAL A 572 -5.80 -7.06 -2.32
CA VAL A 572 -6.34 -5.77 -1.89
C VAL A 572 -7.15 -5.19 -3.04
N ILE A 573 -8.40 -4.86 -2.74
CA ILE A 573 -9.29 -4.23 -3.71
C ILE A 573 -8.91 -2.76 -3.80
N VAL A 574 -8.59 -2.32 -5.01
CA VAL A 574 -8.43 -0.92 -5.37
C VAL A 574 -9.57 -0.53 -6.30
N GLU A 575 -9.86 0.76 -6.38
CA GLU A 575 -10.88 1.29 -7.28
C GLU A 575 -10.22 2.26 -8.26
N GLU A 576 -10.70 2.33 -9.49
CA GLU A 576 -10.22 3.30 -10.48
C GLU A 576 -11.39 3.91 -11.26
N LEU A 577 -11.15 5.06 -11.88
CA LEU A 577 -12.17 5.72 -12.70
C LEU A 577 -12.06 5.27 -14.16
N ASN A 578 -13.07 4.58 -14.67
CA ASN A 578 -13.15 4.23 -16.08
C ASN A 578 -13.78 5.37 -16.89
N PHE A 579 -12.97 5.96 -17.77
CA PHE A 579 -13.37 7.03 -18.68
C PHE A 579 -13.69 6.56 -20.11
N ASP A 580 -13.46 5.30 -20.47
CA ASP A 580 -13.63 4.77 -21.84
C ASP A 580 -15.10 4.86 -22.33
N ASN A 581 -16.05 4.83 -21.39
CA ASN A 581 -17.49 4.95 -21.67
C ASN A 581 -18.05 6.37 -21.50
N THR A 582 -17.21 7.40 -21.44
CA THR A 582 -17.69 8.79 -21.24
C THR A 582 -18.06 9.48 -22.56
N HIS A 583 -19.38 9.67 -22.80
CA HIS A 583 -19.85 10.40 -23.98
C HIS A 583 -20.13 11.89 -23.70
N TYR A 584 -19.43 12.77 -24.42
CA TYR A 584 -19.68 14.21 -24.47
C TYR A 584 -20.94 14.54 -25.30
N ALA A 585 -22.13 14.27 -24.78
CA ALA A 585 -23.35 14.86 -25.33
C ALA A 585 -23.64 16.22 -24.68
N TYR A 586 -24.05 17.18 -25.51
CA TYR A 586 -24.24 18.62 -25.23
C TYR A 586 -25.02 19.03 -23.95
N GLN A 587 -25.60 18.10 -23.18
CA GLN A 587 -26.42 18.35 -21.99
C GLN A 587 -26.36 17.24 -20.92
N ALA A 588 -25.42 16.27 -20.99
CA ALA A 588 -25.34 15.16 -20.03
C ALA A 588 -23.98 15.15 -19.32
N HIS A 589 -24.00 15.03 -17.99
CA HIS A 589 -22.79 14.96 -17.16
C HIS A 589 -21.98 13.73 -17.48
N VAL A 590 -20.66 13.91 -17.46
CA VAL A 590 -19.68 12.85 -17.55
C VAL A 590 -19.51 12.29 -16.14
N THR A 591 -20.03 11.10 -15.87
CA THR A 591 -19.77 10.38 -14.62
C THR A 591 -19.00 9.11 -14.97
N PRO A 592 -17.65 9.10 -14.88
CA PRO A 592 -16.90 7.86 -15.05
C PRO A 592 -17.41 6.81 -14.08
N THR A 593 -17.48 5.57 -14.52
CA THR A 593 -17.83 4.44 -13.66
C THR A 593 -16.64 4.13 -12.75
N VAL A 594 -16.94 3.63 -11.55
CA VAL A 594 -15.90 3.14 -10.65
C VAL A 594 -15.73 1.66 -10.94
N GLU A 595 -14.55 1.30 -11.42
CA GLU A 595 -14.13 -0.09 -11.59
C GLU A 595 -13.35 -0.55 -10.37
N LYS A 596 -13.39 -1.85 -10.12
CA LYS A 596 -12.62 -2.47 -9.05
C LYS A 596 -11.52 -3.28 -9.68
N ASP A 597 -10.30 -3.07 -9.22
CA ASP A 597 -9.18 -3.92 -9.54
C ASP A 597 -8.66 -4.59 -8.26
N THR A 598 -7.93 -5.70 -8.43
CA THR A 598 -7.33 -6.42 -7.32
C THR A 598 -5.82 -6.43 -7.49
N ILE A 599 -5.13 -5.75 -6.60
CA ILE A 599 -3.68 -5.85 -6.51
C ILE A 599 -3.29 -6.91 -5.48
N ALA A 600 -2.19 -7.62 -5.72
CA ALA A 600 -1.63 -8.57 -4.78
C ALA A 600 -0.60 -7.87 -3.89
N VAL A 601 -0.87 -7.78 -2.58
CA VAL A 601 0.05 -7.22 -1.59
C VAL A 601 0.70 -8.36 -0.81
N PRO A 602 2.03 -8.39 -0.66
CA PRO A 602 2.68 -9.40 0.16
C PRO A 602 2.44 -9.14 1.64
N THR A 603 2.11 -10.18 2.40
CA THR A 603 2.11 -10.17 3.87
C THR A 603 3.53 -10.32 4.41
N MET A 604 4.36 -11.12 3.74
CA MET A 604 5.78 -11.25 4.03
C MET A 604 6.52 -11.58 2.74
N ILE A 605 7.70 -10.99 2.57
CA ILE A 605 8.66 -11.27 1.50
C ILE A 605 9.95 -11.73 2.18
N ASN A 606 10.53 -12.84 1.71
CA ASN A 606 11.90 -13.22 2.03
C ASN A 606 12.71 -13.30 0.73
N LEU A 607 13.82 -12.58 0.69
CA LEU A 607 14.81 -12.61 -0.38
C LEU A 607 16.13 -13.04 0.22
N SER A 608 16.69 -14.16 -0.23
CA SER A 608 18.02 -14.60 0.18
C SER A 608 18.91 -14.84 -1.03
N GLY A 609 20.20 -14.74 -0.84
CA GLY A 609 21.16 -15.19 -1.84
C GLY A 609 22.60 -15.18 -1.37
N ALA A 610 23.42 -15.98 -2.05
CA ALA A 610 24.84 -16.12 -1.77
C ALA A 610 25.65 -16.16 -3.07
N PHE A 611 26.68 -15.32 -3.13
CA PHE A 611 27.76 -15.43 -4.11
C PHE A 611 28.90 -16.26 -3.53
N ASN A 612 29.43 -17.19 -4.33
CA ASN A 612 30.52 -18.07 -3.93
C ASN A 612 31.56 -18.16 -5.05
N SER A 613 32.84 -18.02 -4.71
CA SER A 613 33.97 -18.25 -5.62
C SER A 613 34.52 -19.67 -5.47
N LEU A 614 35.18 -20.20 -6.51
CA LEU A 614 35.86 -21.50 -6.44
C LEU A 614 37.03 -21.50 -5.43
N GLU A 615 37.61 -20.33 -5.17
CA GLU A 615 38.72 -20.16 -4.22
C GLU A 615 38.26 -20.02 -2.76
N GLY A 616 36.95 -19.91 -2.52
CA GLY A 616 36.31 -19.98 -1.20
C GLY A 616 35.79 -18.64 -0.65
N ASP A 617 35.82 -17.56 -1.44
CA ASP A 617 35.22 -16.28 -1.05
C ASP A 617 33.69 -16.38 -1.14
N SER A 618 32.98 -15.85 -0.14
CA SER A 618 31.53 -15.82 -0.15
C SER A 618 30.97 -14.51 0.39
N VAL A 619 29.80 -14.14 -0.14
CA VAL A 619 28.96 -13.04 0.35
C VAL A 619 27.54 -13.58 0.41
N THR A 620 26.94 -13.56 1.58
CA THR A 620 25.56 -14.02 1.81
C THR A 620 24.71 -12.86 2.30
N ALA A 621 23.49 -12.75 1.78
CA ALA A 621 22.51 -11.77 2.23
C ALA A 621 21.13 -12.40 2.36
N ASN A 622 20.40 -12.00 3.39
CA ASN A 622 19.01 -12.39 3.65
C ASN A 622 18.20 -11.14 3.97
N PHE A 623 17.04 -10.98 3.37
CA PHE A 623 16.19 -9.82 3.52
C PHE A 623 14.74 -10.26 3.71
N THR A 624 14.15 -9.91 4.85
CA THR A 624 12.74 -10.13 5.15
C THR A 624 12.03 -8.78 5.20
N VAL A 625 10.86 -8.70 4.56
CA VAL A 625 9.90 -7.60 4.72
C VAL A 625 8.60 -8.19 5.22
N ASN A 626 8.06 -7.65 6.30
CA ASN A 626 6.74 -7.97 6.84
C ASN A 626 5.80 -6.79 6.57
N VAL A 627 4.58 -7.09 6.15
CA VAL A 627 3.49 -6.13 5.97
C VAL A 627 2.34 -6.57 6.86
N ALA A 628 2.43 -6.18 8.13
CA ALA A 628 1.68 -6.80 9.22
C ALA A 628 0.16 -6.67 9.09
N ASN A 629 -0.30 -5.55 8.52
CA ASN A 629 -1.73 -5.26 8.34
C ASN A 629 -2.25 -5.55 6.93
N ALA A 630 -1.45 -6.14 6.04
CA ALA A 630 -1.87 -6.44 4.65
C ALA A 630 -3.14 -7.32 4.61
N SER A 631 -3.26 -8.28 5.54
CA SER A 631 -4.44 -9.14 5.65
C SER A 631 -5.66 -8.34 6.10
N GLY A 632 -6.62 -8.14 5.19
CA GLY A 632 -7.81 -7.34 5.46
C GLY A 632 -7.58 -5.83 5.32
N TYR A 633 -6.43 -5.41 4.80
CA TYR A 633 -6.18 -4.02 4.42
C TYR A 633 -7.21 -3.55 3.41
N GLN A 634 -7.72 -2.35 3.62
CA GLN A 634 -8.58 -1.65 2.68
C GLN A 634 -7.79 -0.45 2.19
N ALA A 635 -7.70 -0.25 0.88
CA ALA A 635 -7.06 0.93 0.33
C ALA A 635 -7.74 2.22 0.82
N ALA A 636 -6.98 3.31 0.94
CA ALA A 636 -7.49 4.62 1.38
C ALA A 636 -8.69 5.08 0.54
N GLY A 637 -8.70 4.77 -0.75
CA GLY A 637 -9.81 5.05 -1.63
C GLY A 637 -9.59 6.35 -2.40
N PHE A 638 -10.66 6.95 -2.90
CA PHE A 638 -10.57 8.24 -3.58
C PHE A 638 -10.52 9.41 -2.60
N SER A 639 -9.64 10.38 -2.87
CA SER A 639 -9.55 11.63 -2.10
C SER A 639 -10.64 12.64 -2.45
N TYR A 640 -11.18 12.60 -3.70
CA TYR A 640 -12.20 13.54 -4.18
C TYR A 640 -13.39 12.82 -4.86
N TYR A 641 -13.39 12.72 -6.19
CA TYR A 641 -14.45 12.03 -6.94
C TYR A 641 -14.47 10.54 -6.59
N GLY A 642 -15.66 9.98 -6.38
CA GLY A 642 -15.84 8.56 -6.07
C GLY A 642 -15.71 8.23 -4.59
N ARG A 643 -15.21 9.18 -3.77
CA ARG A 643 -15.06 8.99 -2.32
C ARG A 643 -16.39 8.71 -1.66
N LEU A 644 -16.37 7.81 -0.67
CA LEU A 644 -17.54 7.49 0.12
C LEU A 644 -17.81 8.61 1.11
N VAL A 645 -19.07 9.05 1.16
CA VAL A 645 -19.54 10.05 2.09
C VAL A 645 -20.76 9.51 2.81
N ASP A 646 -20.74 9.59 4.13
CA ASP A 646 -21.88 9.20 4.96
C ASP A 646 -23.00 10.25 4.90
N ASP A 647 -24.22 9.83 5.21
CA ASP A 647 -25.37 10.70 5.43
C ASP A 647 -25.72 11.62 4.23
N VAL A 648 -25.58 11.14 2.98
CA VAL A 648 -25.96 11.92 1.78
C VAL A 648 -27.48 12.14 1.67
N ALA A 649 -28.27 11.22 2.22
CA ALA A 649 -29.72 11.30 2.33
C ALA A 649 -30.24 10.32 3.39
N SER A 650 -31.53 10.41 3.72
CA SER A 650 -32.25 9.39 4.50
C SER A 650 -33.35 8.74 3.67
N LEU A 651 -33.44 7.42 3.73
CA LEU A 651 -34.47 6.60 3.07
C LEU A 651 -35.51 6.15 4.08
N LYS A 652 -36.78 6.31 3.71
CA LYS A 652 -37.91 5.79 4.49
C LYS A 652 -38.96 5.16 3.58
N PHE A 653 -39.23 3.87 3.79
CA PHE A 653 -40.35 3.20 3.14
C PHE A 653 -41.66 3.56 3.85
N GLU A 654 -42.61 4.11 3.11
CA GLU A 654 -44.00 4.34 3.57
C GLU A 654 -44.88 3.11 3.29
N SER A 655 -44.51 2.29 2.31
CA SER A 655 -45.04 0.96 2.03
C SER A 655 -44.07 0.17 1.13
N ASP A 656 -44.33 -1.11 0.84
CA ASP A 656 -43.48 -1.94 -0.04
C ASP A 656 -43.26 -1.35 -1.46
N ASN A 657 -44.14 -0.44 -1.90
CA ASN A 657 -44.09 0.19 -3.21
C ASN A 657 -43.88 1.71 -3.15
N VAL A 658 -43.70 2.31 -1.98
CA VAL A 658 -43.53 3.77 -1.82
C VAL A 658 -42.42 4.07 -0.82
N ALA A 659 -41.43 4.84 -1.24
CA ALA A 659 -40.36 5.33 -0.37
C ALA A 659 -40.11 6.82 -0.58
N GLN A 660 -39.58 7.47 0.44
CA GLN A 660 -39.17 8.86 0.42
C GLN A 660 -37.67 8.97 0.68
N LEU A 661 -37.02 9.85 -0.08
CA LEU A 661 -35.68 10.33 0.22
C LEU A 661 -35.79 11.72 0.82
N SER A 662 -35.05 11.97 1.90
CA SER A 662 -35.01 13.26 2.59
C SER A 662 -33.56 13.70 2.83
N ASN A 663 -33.31 15.00 2.91
CA ASN A 663 -32.01 15.53 3.34
C ASN A 663 -31.84 15.42 4.86
N GLN A 664 -30.67 15.85 5.35
CA GLN A 664 -30.34 15.89 6.78
C GLN A 664 -31.26 16.82 7.60
N SER A 665 -31.92 17.78 6.94
CA SER A 665 -32.92 18.67 7.55
C SER A 665 -34.34 18.08 7.58
N GLU A 666 -34.51 16.80 7.22
CA GLU A 666 -35.79 16.08 7.10
C GLU A 666 -36.75 16.66 6.04
N GLU A 667 -36.24 17.45 5.09
CA GLU A 667 -37.00 17.89 3.92
C GLU A 667 -37.01 16.79 2.86
N VAL A 668 -38.20 16.49 2.32
CA VAL A 668 -38.37 15.46 1.29
C VAL A 668 -37.76 15.94 -0.02
N LEU A 669 -36.72 15.24 -0.48
CA LEU A 669 -36.07 15.46 -1.77
C LEU A 669 -36.90 14.86 -2.91
N SER A 670 -37.37 13.64 -2.71
CA SER A 670 -38.15 12.90 -3.70
C SER A 670 -39.04 11.82 -3.08
N THR A 671 -40.10 11.46 -3.79
CA THR A 671 -40.96 10.31 -3.49
C THR A 671 -40.93 9.34 -4.65
N HIS A 672 -40.57 8.10 -4.34
CA HIS A 672 -40.42 6.99 -5.27
C HIS A 672 -41.58 6.03 -5.14
N THR A 673 -42.25 5.71 -6.25
CA THR A 673 -43.42 4.83 -6.27
C THR A 673 -43.30 3.77 -7.36
N LEU A 674 -43.36 2.49 -7.00
CA LEU A 674 -43.52 1.42 -7.98
C LEU A 674 -45.00 1.28 -8.37
N LEU A 675 -45.31 1.60 -9.63
CA LEU A 675 -46.68 1.55 -10.17
C LEU A 675 -47.07 0.14 -10.64
N ARG A 676 -46.10 -0.62 -11.17
CA ARG A 676 -46.29 -1.98 -11.67
C ARG A 676 -45.01 -2.80 -11.52
N SER A 677 -45.13 -4.03 -11.01
CA SER A 677 -44.03 -4.99 -10.97
C SER A 677 -43.69 -5.54 -12.35
N GLY A 678 -42.44 -5.96 -12.51
CA GLY A 678 -41.90 -6.45 -13.77
C GLY A 678 -42.13 -7.94 -14.03
N GLU A 679 -42.93 -8.66 -13.22
CA GLU A 679 -43.23 -10.10 -13.40
C GLU A 679 -43.63 -10.50 -14.84
N LYS A 680 -44.15 -9.54 -15.62
CA LYS A 680 -44.56 -9.72 -17.02
C LYS A 680 -43.56 -9.18 -18.05
N GLY A 681 -42.32 -8.90 -17.64
CA GLY A 681 -41.26 -8.37 -18.49
C GLY A 681 -41.23 -6.85 -18.62
N ILE A 682 -42.26 -6.12 -18.15
CA ILE A 682 -42.31 -4.64 -18.16
C ILE A 682 -42.80 -4.14 -16.80
N PHE A 683 -42.04 -3.24 -16.19
CA PHE A 683 -42.39 -2.56 -14.95
C PHE A 683 -42.64 -1.07 -15.19
N ALA A 684 -43.23 -0.40 -14.21
CA ALA A 684 -43.44 1.04 -14.25
C ALA A 684 -43.24 1.66 -12.88
N TYR A 685 -42.61 2.82 -12.83
CA TYR A 685 -42.39 3.57 -11.60
C TYR A 685 -42.55 5.07 -11.82
N GLU A 686 -42.72 5.79 -10.71
CA GLU A 686 -42.87 7.23 -10.67
C GLU A 686 -41.91 7.82 -9.63
N VAL A 687 -41.26 8.92 -10.00
CA VAL A 687 -40.42 9.73 -9.11
C VAL A 687 -41.00 11.15 -9.09
N ALA A 688 -41.40 11.62 -7.92
CA ALA A 688 -41.87 12.98 -7.72
C ALA A 688 -40.85 13.77 -6.91
N ALA A 689 -40.31 14.86 -7.49
CA ALA A 689 -39.34 15.74 -6.86
C ALA A 689 -39.73 17.21 -7.14
N GLY A 690 -39.99 17.98 -6.08
CA GLY A 690 -40.45 19.36 -6.19
C GLY A 690 -41.72 19.51 -7.03
N ASN A 691 -41.63 20.24 -8.13
CA ASN A 691 -42.70 20.49 -9.10
C ASN A 691 -42.67 19.56 -10.33
N THR A 692 -41.77 18.58 -10.33
CA THR A 692 -41.58 17.63 -11.42
C THR A 692 -42.03 16.23 -11.01
N THR A 693 -42.72 15.55 -11.91
CA THR A 693 -43.06 14.13 -11.78
C THR A 693 -42.60 13.40 -13.02
N GLU A 694 -41.76 12.40 -12.83
CA GLU A 694 -41.25 11.54 -13.88
C GLU A 694 -41.91 10.16 -13.76
N THR A 695 -42.60 9.72 -14.80
CA THR A 695 -43.12 8.36 -14.91
C THR A 695 -42.30 7.60 -15.94
N ILE A 696 -41.76 6.45 -15.55
CA ILE A 696 -40.94 5.60 -16.42
C ILE A 696 -41.58 4.24 -16.57
N TRP A 697 -41.61 3.76 -17.81
CA TRP A 697 -41.89 2.38 -18.14
C TRP A 697 -40.65 1.76 -18.76
N SER A 698 -40.19 0.64 -18.23
CA SER A 698 -39.02 -0.05 -18.75
C SER A 698 -39.23 -1.56 -18.74
N GLY A 699 -38.61 -2.24 -19.70
CA GLY A 699 -38.65 -3.69 -19.78
C GLY A 699 -38.27 -4.23 -21.15
N GLU A 700 -38.55 -5.51 -21.35
CA GLU A 700 -38.21 -6.23 -22.56
C GLU A 700 -39.48 -6.62 -23.34
N PHE A 701 -39.42 -6.49 -24.66
CA PHE A 701 -40.44 -7.00 -25.57
C PHE A 701 -39.79 -7.51 -26.86
N ASN A 702 -40.11 -8.74 -27.26
CA ASN A 702 -39.54 -9.41 -28.45
C ASN A 702 -37.99 -9.43 -28.48
N GLY A 703 -37.31 -9.59 -27.34
CA GLY A 703 -35.85 -9.60 -27.29
C GLY A 703 -35.19 -8.23 -27.44
N ARG A 704 -35.97 -7.13 -27.36
CA ARG A 704 -35.46 -5.75 -27.35
C ARG A 704 -35.81 -5.08 -26.03
N GLN A 705 -34.89 -4.28 -25.52
CA GLN A 705 -35.14 -3.44 -24.35
C GLN A 705 -35.81 -2.13 -24.75
N TYR A 706 -36.74 -1.69 -23.93
CA TYR A 706 -37.55 -0.48 -24.13
C TYR A 706 -37.54 0.38 -22.86
N LEU A 707 -37.47 1.69 -23.04
CA LEU A 707 -37.54 2.68 -21.95
C LEU A 707 -38.34 3.90 -22.40
N LEU A 708 -39.51 4.10 -21.83
CA LEU A 708 -40.36 5.27 -22.05
C LEU A 708 -40.30 6.17 -20.83
N LYS A 709 -39.87 7.42 -21.03
CA LYS A 709 -39.86 8.47 -20.02
C LYS A 709 -40.95 9.49 -20.33
N LYS A 710 -41.81 9.75 -19.34
CA LYS A 710 -42.77 10.86 -19.29
C LYS A 710 -42.35 11.80 -18.19
N GLU A 711 -41.99 13.02 -18.55
CA GLU A 711 -41.65 14.07 -17.58
C GLU A 711 -42.76 15.12 -17.59
N HIS A 712 -43.31 15.42 -16.42
CA HIS A 712 -44.35 16.41 -16.21
C HIS A 712 -43.84 17.48 -15.24
N VAL A 713 -43.69 18.72 -15.73
CA VAL A 713 -43.17 19.86 -14.98
C VAL A 713 -44.30 20.88 -14.74
N ILE A 714 -44.43 21.36 -13.50
CA ILE A 714 -45.42 22.35 -13.09
C ILE A 714 -44.72 23.69 -12.78
N ASN A 715 -44.72 24.61 -13.75
CA ASN A 715 -44.17 25.96 -13.59
C ASN A 715 -45.30 27.00 -13.53
N GLY A 716 -45.80 27.27 -12.31
CA GLY A 716 -46.93 28.18 -12.09
C GLY A 716 -48.24 27.66 -12.69
N ASN A 717 -48.69 28.23 -13.80
CA ASN A 717 -49.88 27.77 -14.56
C ASN A 717 -49.52 27.03 -15.86
N ILE A 718 -48.23 26.85 -16.15
CA ILE A 718 -47.75 26.19 -17.35
C ILE A 718 -47.47 24.72 -17.00
N HIS A 719 -48.04 23.81 -17.80
CA HIS A 719 -47.83 22.38 -17.70
C HIS A 719 -47.06 21.94 -18.95
N GLU A 720 -45.81 21.53 -18.77
CA GLU A 720 -45.00 20.96 -19.83
C GLU A 720 -44.94 19.44 -19.64
N VAL A 721 -45.19 18.70 -20.72
CA VAL A 721 -45.06 17.25 -20.73
C VAL A 721 -44.15 16.83 -21.87
N ASN A 722 -43.03 16.21 -21.53
CA ASN A 722 -42.07 15.68 -22.49
C ASN A 722 -42.12 14.17 -22.49
N TYR A 723 -42.23 13.58 -23.68
CA TYR A 723 -42.21 12.14 -23.88
C TYR A 723 -41.01 11.75 -24.73
N ARG A 724 -40.20 10.84 -24.21
CA ARG A 724 -39.12 10.24 -24.99
C ARG A 724 -39.13 8.74 -24.81
N PHE A 725 -39.18 8.02 -25.93
CA PHE A 725 -39.23 6.58 -25.96
C PHE A 725 -37.97 6.04 -26.63
N TYR A 726 -37.26 5.17 -25.94
CA TYR A 726 -36.02 4.55 -26.36
C TYR A 726 -36.18 3.04 -26.56
N ARG A 727 -35.38 2.48 -27.47
CA ARG A 727 -35.15 1.05 -27.60
C ARG A 727 -33.71 0.74 -28.00
N ILE A 728 -33.25 -0.46 -27.67
CA ILE A 728 -31.95 -0.98 -28.12
C ILE A 728 -32.19 -2.02 -29.21
N GLU A 729 -31.57 -1.81 -30.38
CA GLU A 729 -31.59 -2.74 -31.52
C GLU A 729 -30.24 -3.46 -31.60
N SER A 730 -30.26 -4.79 -31.72
CA SER A 730 -29.05 -5.59 -31.95
C SER A 730 -28.71 -5.63 -33.44
N LEU A 731 -27.42 -5.43 -33.75
CA LEU A 731 -26.84 -5.50 -35.10
C LEU A 731 -25.82 -6.64 -35.19
N ASP A 732 -25.31 -6.89 -36.40
CA ASP A 732 -24.32 -7.96 -36.66
C ASP A 732 -22.98 -7.75 -35.92
N TYR A 733 -22.63 -6.51 -35.55
CA TYR A 733 -21.34 -6.15 -34.94
C TYR A 733 -21.46 -5.26 -33.69
N GLY A 734 -22.66 -5.09 -33.15
CA GLY A 734 -22.89 -4.21 -32.00
C GLY A 734 -24.38 -3.91 -31.77
N TYR A 735 -24.66 -2.75 -31.21
CA TYR A 735 -25.98 -2.31 -30.78
C TYR A 735 -26.26 -0.87 -31.22
N GLU A 736 -27.52 -0.58 -31.52
CA GLU A 736 -28.02 0.76 -31.81
C GLU A 736 -29.03 1.21 -30.76
N LEU A 737 -28.79 2.38 -30.17
CA LEU A 737 -29.81 3.10 -29.41
C LEU A 737 -30.68 3.89 -30.39
N GLN A 738 -31.99 3.66 -30.34
CA GLN A 738 -32.97 4.35 -31.15
C GLN A 738 -33.98 5.06 -30.26
N TYR A 739 -34.48 6.22 -30.72
CA TYR A 739 -35.48 6.99 -30.01
C TYR A 739 -36.66 7.41 -30.88
N THR A 740 -37.78 7.71 -30.25
CA THR A 740 -38.92 8.37 -30.88
C THR A 740 -39.60 9.32 -29.89
N ASN A 741 -40.13 10.43 -30.42
CA ASN A 741 -40.92 11.38 -29.64
C ASN A 741 -42.39 11.02 -29.79
N ILE A 742 -43.08 10.84 -28.66
CA ILE A 742 -44.52 10.57 -28.66
C ILE A 742 -45.26 11.89 -28.48
N TYR A 743 -46.24 12.16 -29.35
CA TYR A 743 -47.11 13.33 -29.25
C TYR A 743 -48.49 12.88 -28.76
N GLY A 744 -48.93 13.38 -27.59
CA GLY A 744 -50.19 13.01 -26.93
C GLY A 744 -49.96 12.43 -25.53
N ASP A 745 -51.02 12.29 -24.73
CA ASP A 745 -50.88 11.83 -23.34
C ASP A 745 -50.68 10.32 -23.25
N VAL A 746 -49.46 9.90 -22.88
CA VAL A 746 -49.17 8.49 -22.60
C VAL A 746 -49.65 8.12 -21.20
N THR A 747 -50.51 7.10 -21.14
CA THR A 747 -51.08 6.59 -19.88
C THR A 747 -50.56 5.21 -19.49
N ASP A 748 -50.06 4.41 -20.45
CA ASP A 748 -49.51 3.08 -20.17
C ASP A 748 -48.59 2.59 -21.31
N PHE A 749 -47.61 1.76 -20.97
CA PHE A 749 -46.83 0.94 -21.90
C PHE A 749 -46.71 -0.49 -21.35
N ASN A 750 -47.24 -1.48 -22.08
CA ASN A 750 -47.19 -2.89 -21.68
C ASN A 750 -47.34 -3.81 -22.89
N ASP A 751 -46.60 -4.93 -22.90
CA ASP A 751 -46.64 -5.98 -23.94
C ASP A 751 -46.54 -5.43 -25.38
N GLY A 752 -45.58 -4.52 -25.60
CA GLY A 752 -45.36 -3.88 -26.91
C GLY A 752 -46.47 -2.92 -27.35
N GLN A 753 -47.38 -2.54 -26.45
CA GLN A 753 -48.45 -1.58 -26.70
C GLN A 753 -48.27 -0.33 -25.85
N VAL A 754 -48.21 0.84 -26.49
CA VAL A 754 -48.24 2.15 -25.82
C VAL A 754 -49.63 2.77 -25.99
N VAL A 755 -50.21 3.27 -24.91
CA VAL A 755 -51.54 3.92 -24.91
C VAL A 755 -51.37 5.43 -24.92
N VAL A 756 -51.71 6.07 -26.03
CA VAL A 756 -51.59 7.52 -26.27
C VAL A 756 -52.98 8.12 -26.49
N ASP A 757 -53.38 9.11 -25.70
CA ASP A 757 -54.71 9.74 -25.75
C ASP A 757 -55.88 8.71 -25.71
N GLY A 758 -55.66 7.58 -25.02
CA GLY A 758 -56.62 6.47 -24.91
C GLY A 758 -56.65 5.51 -26.10
N ALA A 759 -55.79 5.68 -27.12
CA ALA A 759 -55.61 4.75 -28.23
C ALA A 759 -54.35 3.90 -28.05
N SER A 760 -54.46 2.59 -28.29
CA SER A 760 -53.34 1.64 -28.24
C SER A 760 -52.58 1.64 -29.57
N VAL A 761 -51.27 1.82 -29.51
CA VAL A 761 -50.35 1.80 -30.66
C VAL A 761 -49.29 0.73 -30.40
N ASN A 762 -48.99 -0.10 -31.40
CA ASN A 762 -47.89 -1.05 -31.30
C ASN A 762 -46.55 -0.32 -31.44
N VAL A 763 -45.59 -0.61 -30.55
CA VAL A 763 -44.27 0.05 -30.56
C VAL A 763 -43.45 -0.23 -31.83
N GLU A 764 -43.70 -1.35 -32.49
CA GLU A 764 -43.08 -1.70 -33.78
C GLU A 764 -43.62 -0.86 -34.95
N ASP A 765 -44.78 -0.23 -34.79
CA ASP A 765 -45.38 0.65 -35.81
C ASP A 765 -44.91 2.11 -35.68
N LEU A 766 -44.11 2.43 -34.65
CA LEU A 766 -43.57 3.77 -34.44
C LEU A 766 -42.39 4.08 -35.36
N TYR A 767 -42.20 5.36 -35.67
CA TYR A 767 -41.04 5.82 -36.43
C TYR A 767 -39.86 6.05 -35.46
N TRP A 768 -38.85 5.19 -35.55
CA TRP A 768 -37.64 5.22 -34.73
C TRP A 768 -36.51 5.95 -35.46
N SER A 769 -35.87 6.88 -34.76
CA SER A 769 -34.68 7.60 -35.23
C SER A 769 -33.45 7.02 -34.56
N TYR A 770 -32.35 6.95 -35.30
CA TYR A 770 -31.03 6.62 -34.74
C TYR A 770 -30.62 7.68 -33.72
N ASP A 771 -30.16 7.24 -32.55
CA ASP A 771 -29.48 8.08 -31.55
C ASP A 771 -27.97 7.82 -31.62
N GLN A 772 -27.57 6.57 -31.39
CA GLN A 772 -26.17 6.21 -31.15
C GLN A 772 -25.87 4.73 -31.43
N TYR A 773 -24.58 4.40 -31.56
CA TYR A 773 -24.05 3.05 -31.79
C TYR A 773 -22.98 2.72 -30.73
N SER A 774 -22.95 1.47 -30.27
CA SER A 774 -21.94 0.91 -29.36
C SER A 774 -21.69 -0.56 -29.69
N ASP A 775 -20.47 -1.05 -29.48
CA ASP A 775 -20.16 -2.49 -29.60
C ASP A 775 -20.60 -3.27 -28.35
N ASP A 776 -20.89 -2.56 -27.26
CA ASP A 776 -21.34 -3.09 -25.97
C ASP A 776 -22.78 -2.64 -25.64
N ILE A 777 -23.63 -3.58 -25.25
CA ILE A 777 -25.02 -3.31 -24.84
C ILE A 777 -25.09 -2.68 -23.45
N ASP A 778 -24.18 -3.04 -22.56
CA ASP A 778 -24.19 -2.59 -21.16
C ASP A 778 -23.96 -1.08 -21.09
N PHE A 779 -23.15 -0.52 -22.01
CA PHE A 779 -23.06 0.92 -22.26
C PHE A 779 -24.42 1.61 -22.36
N PHE A 780 -25.37 1.08 -23.16
CA PHE A 780 -26.68 1.70 -23.31
C PHE A 780 -27.59 1.45 -22.11
N ILE A 781 -27.45 0.30 -21.46
CA ILE A 781 -28.19 -0.06 -20.26
C ILE A 781 -27.89 0.94 -19.16
N GLU A 782 -26.62 1.22 -18.90
CA GLU A 782 -26.16 2.18 -17.91
C GLU A 782 -26.49 3.62 -18.31
N LEU A 783 -26.17 4.03 -19.54
CA LEU A 783 -26.36 5.42 -20.02
C LEU A 783 -27.80 5.93 -19.90
N LYS A 784 -28.79 5.07 -20.16
CA LYS A 784 -30.22 5.45 -20.14
C LYS A 784 -30.98 4.89 -18.94
N GLY A 785 -30.33 4.07 -18.09
CA GLY A 785 -30.98 3.44 -16.94
C GLY A 785 -31.99 2.34 -17.32
N PHE A 786 -31.69 1.54 -18.36
CA PHE A 786 -32.46 0.32 -18.59
C PHE A 786 -32.19 -0.69 -17.46
N VAL A 787 -33.14 -1.59 -17.21
CA VAL A 787 -32.94 -2.69 -16.28
C VAL A 787 -32.82 -3.97 -17.09
N SER A 788 -31.69 -4.66 -16.96
CA SER A 788 -31.35 -5.87 -17.72
C SER A 788 -32.31 -7.03 -17.44
N GLU A 789 -32.82 -7.15 -16.21
CA GLU A 789 -33.74 -8.20 -15.79
C GLU A 789 -35.04 -7.66 -15.20
N PRO A 790 -35.96 -7.12 -16.04
CA PRO A 790 -37.18 -6.48 -15.55
C PRO A 790 -38.07 -7.42 -14.73
N GLN A 791 -38.09 -8.72 -15.04
CA GLN A 791 -38.76 -9.76 -14.24
C GLN A 791 -38.33 -9.86 -12.77
N LYS A 792 -37.13 -9.41 -12.41
CA LYS A 792 -36.66 -9.39 -11.01
C LYS A 792 -37.22 -8.22 -10.21
N ILE A 793 -37.87 -7.25 -10.85
CA ILE A 793 -38.43 -6.07 -10.19
C ILE A 793 -39.82 -6.39 -9.61
N LEU A 794 -39.84 -6.94 -8.39
CA LEU A 794 -41.06 -7.41 -7.72
C LEU A 794 -41.66 -6.36 -6.77
N ASN A 795 -40.83 -5.49 -6.20
CA ASN A 795 -41.19 -4.41 -5.27
C ASN A 795 -40.26 -3.20 -5.44
N LEU A 796 -40.51 -2.10 -4.73
CA LEU A 796 -39.69 -0.89 -4.89
C LEU A 796 -38.23 -1.13 -4.46
N HIS A 797 -37.99 -1.94 -3.42
CA HIS A 797 -36.63 -2.28 -2.99
C HIS A 797 -35.81 -2.91 -4.12
N SER A 798 -36.37 -3.90 -4.81
CA SER A 798 -35.70 -4.56 -5.94
C SER A 798 -35.37 -3.62 -7.11
N LEU A 799 -36.11 -2.51 -7.26
CA LEU A 799 -35.79 -1.44 -8.22
C LEU A 799 -34.66 -0.54 -7.72
N LEU A 800 -34.75 -0.08 -6.47
CA LEU A 800 -33.72 0.77 -5.85
C LEU A 800 -32.35 0.08 -5.75
N SER A 801 -32.33 -1.26 -5.70
CA SER A 801 -31.11 -2.07 -5.70
C SER A 801 -30.51 -2.31 -7.10
N GLN A 802 -31.11 -1.81 -8.18
CA GLN A 802 -30.52 -1.96 -9.53
C GLN A 802 -29.37 -0.96 -9.74
N PRO A 803 -28.17 -1.39 -10.18
CA PRO A 803 -27.04 -0.48 -10.43
C PRO A 803 -27.38 0.67 -11.38
N ALA A 804 -28.01 0.35 -12.52
CA ALA A 804 -28.44 1.32 -13.51
C ALA A 804 -29.45 2.35 -12.95
N TYR A 805 -30.27 1.95 -11.97
CA TYR A 805 -31.17 2.89 -11.29
C TYR A 805 -30.38 3.86 -10.40
N GLN A 806 -29.48 3.34 -9.56
CA GLN A 806 -28.66 4.13 -8.62
C GLN A 806 -27.78 5.15 -9.36
N GLN A 807 -27.10 4.72 -10.43
CA GLN A 807 -26.25 5.59 -11.26
C GLN A 807 -27.05 6.62 -12.07
N SER A 808 -28.35 6.41 -12.28
CA SER A 808 -29.20 7.39 -12.98
C SER A 808 -29.79 8.46 -12.05
N ARG A 809 -29.51 8.42 -10.74
CA ARG A 809 -30.13 9.29 -9.72
C ARG A 809 -29.07 9.96 -8.84
N MET A 810 -28.69 11.17 -9.23
CA MET A 810 -27.85 12.05 -8.40
C MET A 810 -28.66 12.66 -7.26
N ILE A 811 -28.08 12.69 -6.07
CA ILE A 811 -28.63 13.35 -4.88
C ILE A 811 -27.74 14.55 -4.55
N ASN A 812 -28.37 15.68 -4.24
CA ASN A 812 -27.66 16.84 -3.72
C ASN A 812 -27.40 16.69 -2.21
N ALA A 813 -26.15 16.37 -1.85
CA ALA A 813 -25.68 16.31 -0.47
C ALA A 813 -25.31 17.73 0.00
N GLU A 814 -26.03 18.26 0.98
CA GLU A 814 -25.90 19.64 1.44
C GLU A 814 -24.46 20.01 1.83
N ASN A 815 -23.92 21.08 1.24
CA ASN A 815 -22.56 21.61 1.45
C ASN A 815 -21.41 20.66 1.05
N ILE A 816 -21.70 19.52 0.41
CA ILE A 816 -20.68 18.55 -0.01
C ILE A 816 -20.63 18.49 -1.54
N GLY A 817 -21.78 18.36 -2.20
CA GLY A 817 -21.85 18.21 -3.65
C GLY A 817 -22.94 17.24 -4.11
N LEU A 818 -22.74 16.64 -5.27
CA LEU A 818 -23.67 15.66 -5.84
C LEU A 818 -23.13 14.25 -5.63
N ALA A 819 -23.97 13.32 -5.17
CA ALA A 819 -23.58 11.95 -4.88
C ALA A 819 -24.60 10.93 -5.44
N PHE A 820 -24.13 9.72 -5.77
CA PHE A 820 -25.00 8.56 -5.98
C PHE A 820 -25.24 7.88 -4.64
N ALA A 821 -26.50 7.77 -4.21
CA ALA A 821 -26.84 7.07 -2.97
C ALA A 821 -26.64 5.56 -3.11
N ILE A 822 -26.08 4.97 -2.06
CA ILE A 822 -25.97 3.53 -1.88
C ILE A 822 -27.18 3.07 -1.07
N PHE A 823 -28.05 2.29 -1.69
CA PHE A 823 -29.22 1.73 -1.02
C PHE A 823 -28.84 0.45 -0.26
N PRO A 824 -29.42 0.20 0.93
CA PRO A 824 -29.09 -0.97 1.73
C PRO A 824 -29.45 -2.28 1.00
N ASP A 825 -28.70 -3.36 1.24
CA ASP A 825 -28.96 -4.67 0.62
C ASP A 825 -30.35 -5.23 0.98
N SER A 826 -30.86 -4.88 2.16
CA SER A 826 -32.16 -5.32 2.64
C SER A 826 -33.11 -4.14 2.84
N GLN A 827 -34.39 -4.37 2.54
CA GLN A 827 -35.43 -3.35 2.74
C GLN A 827 -35.55 -3.02 4.23
N PRO A 828 -35.41 -1.74 4.63
CA PRO A 828 -35.70 -1.29 5.99
C PRO A 828 -37.14 -1.60 6.41
N GLU A 829 -37.40 -1.66 7.72
CA GLU A 829 -38.78 -1.80 8.20
C GLU A 829 -39.63 -0.59 7.75
N VAL A 830 -40.86 -0.83 7.29
CA VAL A 830 -41.77 0.25 6.87
C VAL A 830 -41.98 1.24 8.02
N GLY A 831 -41.74 2.51 7.74
CA GLY A 831 -41.78 3.61 8.70
C GLY A 831 -40.44 3.91 9.40
N GLN A 832 -39.44 3.04 9.29
CA GLN A 832 -38.08 3.30 9.76
C GLN A 832 -37.33 4.19 8.77
N SER A 833 -36.68 5.23 9.28
CA SER A 833 -35.73 6.03 8.51
C SER A 833 -34.33 5.45 8.68
N VAL A 834 -33.61 5.28 7.58
CA VAL A 834 -32.20 4.87 7.57
C VAL A 834 -31.38 5.91 6.81
N ASN A 835 -30.19 6.23 7.30
CA ASN A 835 -29.28 7.09 6.56
C ASN A 835 -28.61 6.29 5.44
N LEU A 836 -28.40 6.95 4.32
CA LEU A 836 -27.70 6.41 3.16
C LEU A 836 -26.32 7.04 3.10
N ALA A 837 -25.30 6.20 2.91
CA ALA A 837 -24.04 6.66 2.35
C ALA A 837 -24.19 6.90 0.85
N GLY A 838 -23.25 7.61 0.25
CA GLY A 838 -23.19 7.80 -1.19
C GLY A 838 -21.77 7.99 -1.70
N ARG A 839 -21.58 7.76 -2.99
CA ARG A 839 -20.35 8.10 -3.69
C ARG A 839 -20.45 9.50 -4.23
N LEU A 840 -19.48 10.35 -3.89
CA LEU A 840 -19.40 11.70 -4.40
C LEU A 840 -19.10 11.67 -5.91
N ILE A 841 -19.82 12.47 -6.69
CA ILE A 841 -19.72 12.52 -8.15
C ILE A 841 -19.30 13.91 -8.63
N LEU A 842 -19.73 14.94 -7.92
CA LEU A 842 -19.25 16.30 -8.17
C LEU A 842 -19.08 16.97 -6.82
N GLU A 843 -17.83 17.23 -6.45
CA GLU A 843 -17.53 17.94 -5.21
C GLU A 843 -17.82 19.43 -5.38
N LEU A 844 -18.49 20.00 -4.39
CA LEU A 844 -18.78 21.41 -4.34
C LEU A 844 -17.48 22.18 -4.10
N ALA A 845 -17.14 23.05 -5.04
CA ALA A 845 -15.95 23.88 -4.92
C ALA A 845 -16.08 24.98 -3.85
N ASP A 846 -14.93 25.49 -3.41
CA ASP A 846 -14.81 26.66 -2.53
C ASP A 846 -15.15 28.00 -3.21
N MET A 847 -15.59 27.98 -4.48
CA MET A 847 -15.87 29.14 -5.31
C MET A 847 -17.29 29.11 -5.88
N THR A 848 -17.82 30.28 -6.20
CA THR A 848 -19.11 30.43 -6.91
C THR A 848 -18.89 31.15 -8.24
N TYR A 849 -19.77 30.88 -9.21
CA TYR A 849 -19.88 31.66 -10.43
C TYR A 849 -20.90 32.77 -10.19
N ASP A 850 -20.41 33.98 -10.02
CA ASP A 850 -21.23 35.14 -9.66
C ASP A 850 -21.69 35.87 -10.92
N ILE A 851 -22.99 35.88 -11.15
CA ILE A 851 -23.62 36.49 -12.33
C ILE A 851 -24.34 37.76 -11.93
N SER A 852 -24.06 38.84 -12.65
CA SER A 852 -24.72 40.13 -12.51
C SER A 852 -25.39 40.56 -13.82
N VAL A 853 -26.63 41.03 -13.73
CA VAL A 853 -27.41 41.54 -14.86
C VAL A 853 -27.68 43.01 -14.64
N ASN A 854 -27.45 43.85 -15.66
CA ASN A 854 -27.75 45.27 -15.53
C ASN A 854 -29.28 45.53 -15.46
N GLU A 855 -29.67 46.73 -15.01
CA GLU A 855 -31.08 47.12 -14.81
C GLU A 855 -31.94 47.04 -16.09
N SER A 856 -31.32 47.16 -17.28
CA SER A 856 -32.02 47.08 -18.57
C SER A 856 -32.07 45.65 -19.15
N GLY A 857 -31.37 44.68 -18.55
CA GLY A 857 -31.18 43.34 -19.12
C GLY A 857 -30.40 43.30 -20.43
N SER A 858 -29.71 44.39 -20.77
CA SER A 858 -28.93 44.55 -22.00
C SER A 858 -27.48 44.10 -21.85
N GLU A 859 -27.02 43.88 -20.62
CA GLU A 859 -25.67 43.41 -20.30
C GLU A 859 -25.74 42.41 -19.14
N ILE A 860 -24.98 41.33 -19.27
CA ILE A 860 -24.82 40.30 -18.26
C ILE A 860 -23.34 39.91 -18.18
N GLN A 861 -22.83 39.78 -16.96
CA GLN A 861 -21.45 39.41 -16.68
C GLN A 861 -21.43 38.32 -15.61
N GLY A 862 -20.68 37.25 -15.87
CA GLY A 862 -20.38 36.21 -14.91
C GLY A 862 -18.89 36.12 -14.61
N GLU A 863 -18.56 35.87 -13.36
CA GLU A 863 -17.18 35.79 -12.85
C GLU A 863 -16.96 34.50 -12.06
N LEU A 864 -15.89 33.75 -12.38
CA LEU A 864 -15.41 32.60 -11.62
C LEU A 864 -13.91 32.77 -11.36
N GLY A 865 -13.55 33.24 -10.17
CA GLY A 865 -12.15 33.59 -9.86
C GLY A 865 -11.58 34.58 -10.88
N PRO A 866 -10.50 34.24 -11.62
CA PRO A 866 -9.92 35.11 -12.64
C PRO A 866 -10.65 35.07 -14.00
N LYS A 867 -11.63 34.17 -14.19
CA LYS A 867 -12.39 34.01 -15.44
C LYS A 867 -13.57 34.98 -15.48
N THR A 868 -13.73 35.70 -16.58
CA THR A 868 -14.88 36.57 -16.85
C THR A 868 -15.52 36.20 -18.19
N LEU A 869 -16.84 36.03 -18.18
CA LEU A 869 -17.66 35.88 -19.37
C LEU A 869 -18.73 36.98 -19.36
N SER A 870 -18.86 37.76 -20.43
CA SER A 870 -19.95 38.74 -20.52
C SER A 870 -20.58 38.79 -21.91
N PHE A 871 -21.86 39.17 -21.91
CA PHE A 871 -22.65 39.40 -23.10
C PHE A 871 -23.33 40.77 -22.99
N ALA A 872 -23.29 41.53 -24.07
CA ALA A 872 -24.01 42.80 -24.17
C ALA A 872 -24.75 42.89 -25.51
N MET A 873 -25.94 43.47 -25.50
CA MET A 873 -26.76 43.70 -26.69
C MET A 873 -27.31 45.13 -26.68
N ASP A 874 -26.95 45.89 -27.70
CA ASP A 874 -27.52 47.22 -27.98
C ASP A 874 -28.35 47.16 -29.27
N LYS A 875 -29.65 47.46 -29.18
CA LYS A 875 -30.61 47.34 -30.29
C LYS A 875 -31.28 48.68 -30.54
N ASN A 876 -31.24 49.12 -31.80
CA ASN A 876 -31.86 50.37 -32.24
C ASN A 876 -33.29 50.15 -32.75
N GLU A 877 -34.10 51.22 -32.76
CA GLU A 877 -35.48 51.21 -33.27
C GLU A 877 -35.60 50.81 -34.75
N ASP A 878 -34.52 50.95 -35.52
CA ASP A 878 -34.49 50.70 -36.95
C ASP A 878 -34.11 49.26 -37.32
N GLY A 879 -34.00 48.38 -36.33
CA GLY A 879 -33.65 46.97 -36.48
C GLY A 879 -32.15 46.68 -36.46
N SER A 880 -31.27 47.70 -36.47
CA SER A 880 -29.82 47.50 -36.29
C SER A 880 -29.48 47.11 -34.85
N PHE A 881 -28.37 46.40 -34.67
CA PHE A 881 -27.87 46.03 -33.35
C PHE A 881 -26.36 45.80 -33.33
N THR A 882 -25.81 45.86 -32.12
CA THR A 882 -24.47 45.39 -31.78
C THR A 882 -24.55 44.40 -30.62
N PHE A 883 -24.02 43.21 -30.83
CA PHE A 883 -23.86 42.18 -29.81
C PHE A 883 -22.38 42.00 -29.50
N VAL A 884 -22.02 42.01 -28.23
CA VAL A 884 -20.64 41.83 -27.76
C VAL A 884 -20.58 40.60 -26.87
N HIS A 885 -19.65 39.70 -27.15
CA HIS A 885 -19.27 38.56 -26.32
C HIS A 885 -17.81 38.73 -25.89
N LEU A 886 -17.56 38.68 -24.58
CA LEU A 886 -16.22 38.72 -24.01
C LEU A 886 -15.98 37.44 -23.23
N ASP A 887 -14.89 36.76 -23.55
CA ASP A 887 -14.35 35.65 -22.78
C ASP A 887 -12.90 35.98 -22.39
N ALA A 888 -12.62 36.13 -21.10
CA ALA A 888 -11.31 36.54 -20.60
C ALA A 888 -10.87 35.75 -19.36
N VAL A 889 -9.56 35.54 -19.24
CA VAL A 889 -8.90 35.07 -18.01
C VAL A 889 -7.89 36.13 -17.62
N ALA A 890 -8.05 36.71 -16.42
CA ALA A 890 -7.17 37.75 -15.90
C ALA A 890 -5.70 37.35 -16.05
N GLU A 891 -4.89 38.28 -16.56
CA GLU A 891 -3.44 38.10 -16.78
C GLU A 891 -3.03 37.01 -17.78
N LYS A 892 -3.96 36.25 -18.39
CA LYS A 892 -3.69 35.26 -19.45
C LYS A 892 -4.18 35.70 -20.82
N TYR A 893 -5.48 35.90 -21.03
CA TYR A 893 -6.00 36.36 -22.32
C TYR A 893 -7.35 37.08 -22.23
N SER A 894 -7.74 37.73 -23.33
CA SER A 894 -9.08 38.29 -23.55
C SER A 894 -9.49 38.10 -25.01
N ASN A 895 -10.64 37.47 -25.24
CA ASN A 895 -11.25 37.27 -26.55
C ASN A 895 -12.58 38.03 -26.62
N THR A 896 -12.64 39.09 -27.42
CA THR A 896 -13.85 39.90 -27.64
C THR A 896 -14.37 39.69 -29.04
N VAL A 897 -15.62 39.28 -29.17
CA VAL A 897 -16.35 39.19 -30.44
C VAL A 897 -17.41 40.26 -30.47
N THR A 898 -17.43 41.07 -31.52
CA THR A 898 -18.48 42.05 -31.80
C THR A 898 -19.23 41.67 -33.07
N VAL A 899 -20.51 41.32 -32.94
CA VAL A 899 -21.42 41.05 -34.05
C VAL A 899 -22.27 42.29 -34.30
N THR A 900 -22.29 42.79 -35.53
CA THR A 900 -23.00 44.01 -35.91
C THR A 900 -23.97 43.73 -37.04
N LEU A 901 -25.20 44.19 -36.89
CA LEU A 901 -26.14 44.38 -37.99
C LEU A 901 -26.33 45.87 -38.21
N ALA A 902 -25.75 46.40 -39.27
CA ALA A 902 -25.90 47.80 -39.64
C ALA A 902 -27.03 47.99 -40.66
N ALA A 903 -27.94 48.93 -40.40
CA ALA A 903 -28.98 49.28 -41.36
C ALA A 903 -28.43 50.27 -42.39
N LEU A 904 -28.55 49.94 -43.67
CA LEU A 904 -27.98 50.73 -44.76
C LEU A 904 -28.98 51.77 -45.29
N GLN A 905 -28.45 52.81 -45.94
CA GLN A 905 -29.24 53.86 -46.57
C GLN A 905 -30.15 53.27 -47.66
N SER A 906 -31.46 53.53 -47.56
CA SER A 906 -32.43 53.07 -48.56
C SER A 906 -32.67 54.10 -49.66
N THR A 907 -32.87 53.62 -50.90
CA THR A 907 -33.33 54.41 -52.04
C THR A 907 -34.83 54.23 -52.35
N GLU A 908 -35.53 53.29 -51.69
CA GLU A 908 -36.97 52.97 -51.87
C GLU A 908 -37.69 52.62 -50.53
N SER A 909 -38.90 52.02 -50.55
CA SER A 909 -39.72 51.78 -49.33
C SER A 909 -39.26 50.61 -48.44
N THR A 910 -38.13 49.96 -48.74
CA THR A 910 -37.56 48.81 -48.00
C THR A 910 -36.07 49.04 -47.69
N LYS A 911 -35.56 48.52 -46.58
CA LYS A 911 -34.23 48.86 -46.02
C LYS A 911 -33.26 47.66 -46.09
N PRO A 912 -32.09 47.76 -46.73
CA PRO A 912 -31.05 46.72 -46.71
C PRO A 912 -30.21 46.75 -45.42
N TYR A 913 -29.54 45.63 -45.13
CA TYR A 913 -28.69 45.47 -43.94
C TYR A 913 -27.35 44.86 -44.29
N PHE A 914 -26.33 45.15 -43.48
CA PHE A 914 -25.05 44.47 -43.52
C PHE A 914 -24.78 43.80 -42.18
N PHE A 915 -24.54 42.49 -42.19
CA PHE A 915 -24.25 41.67 -41.03
C PHE A 915 -22.78 41.27 -41.05
N SER A 916 -22.04 41.62 -40.00
CA SER A 916 -20.62 41.31 -39.88
C SER A 916 -20.27 40.95 -38.44
N ASP A 917 -19.18 40.23 -38.26
CA ASP A 917 -18.57 39.98 -36.97
C ASP A 917 -17.08 40.35 -36.98
N LYS A 918 -16.56 40.70 -35.80
CA LYS A 918 -15.16 41.04 -35.60
C LYS A 918 -14.67 40.38 -34.31
N THR A 919 -13.54 39.70 -34.40
CA THR A 919 -12.89 39.05 -33.25
C THR A 919 -11.58 39.75 -32.90
N GLU A 920 -11.40 40.08 -31.63
CA GLU A 920 -10.18 40.66 -31.04
C GLU A 920 -9.67 39.73 -29.94
N TYR A 921 -8.48 39.15 -30.14
CA TYR A 921 -7.81 38.29 -29.15
C TYR A 921 -6.56 39.01 -28.63
N ILE A 922 -6.41 39.07 -27.30
CA ILE A 922 -5.27 39.67 -26.60
C ILE A 922 -4.68 38.59 -25.69
N ASP A 923 -3.38 38.33 -25.81
CA ASP A 923 -2.62 37.46 -24.90
C ASP A 923 -1.79 38.33 -23.95
N TYR A 924 -1.95 38.12 -22.64
CA TYR A 924 -1.29 38.87 -21.58
C TYR A 924 -0.04 38.14 -21.03
N SER A 925 0.15 36.86 -21.35
CA SER A 925 1.25 36.02 -20.83
C SER A 925 2.63 36.38 -21.41
N GLU A 926 2.67 36.86 -22.65
CA GLU A 926 3.85 37.43 -23.29
C GLU A 926 3.77 38.96 -23.33
N LYS A 927 4.33 39.65 -22.31
CA LYS A 927 4.57 41.11 -22.26
C LYS A 927 3.85 41.97 -23.33
N GLY A 928 2.52 42.04 -23.24
CA GLY A 928 1.69 42.98 -24.00
C GLY A 928 1.72 42.88 -25.53
N SER A 929 2.04 41.71 -26.12
CA SER A 929 1.85 41.53 -27.55
C SER A 929 0.38 41.22 -27.87
N ASN A 930 -0.27 42.14 -28.59
CA ASN A 930 -1.46 41.81 -29.38
C ASN A 930 -1.05 40.80 -30.46
N ILE A 931 -1.15 39.51 -30.16
CA ILE A 931 -0.95 38.46 -31.15
C ILE A 931 -2.27 38.32 -31.90
N GLN A 932 -2.32 38.77 -33.16
CA GLN A 932 -3.43 38.38 -34.04
C GLN A 932 -3.49 36.84 -34.07
N PRO A 933 -4.67 36.22 -33.95
CA PRO A 933 -4.80 34.76 -34.05
C PRO A 933 -4.10 34.26 -35.32
N PRO A 934 -3.55 33.03 -35.34
CA PRO A 934 -2.83 32.52 -36.50
C PRO A 934 -3.70 32.65 -37.75
N ALA A 935 -3.19 33.38 -38.74
CA ALA A 935 -3.92 33.65 -39.97
C ALA A 935 -4.31 32.30 -40.61
N PRO A 936 -5.60 32.03 -40.86
CA PRO A 936 -5.96 30.90 -41.68
C PRO A 936 -5.31 31.05 -43.06
N LEU A 937 -4.91 29.92 -43.65
CA LEU A 937 -4.47 29.85 -45.05
C LEU A 937 -5.48 30.57 -45.96
N PRO A 938 -5.05 31.13 -47.12
CA PRO A 938 -5.76 32.20 -47.82
C PRO A 938 -7.05 31.70 -48.49
N GLU A 939 -8.10 31.54 -47.70
CA GLU A 939 -9.47 31.60 -48.17
C GLU A 939 -9.91 33.06 -48.22
N GLU A 940 -10.80 33.40 -49.16
CA GLU A 940 -11.35 34.74 -49.27
C GLU A 940 -11.93 35.20 -47.92
N ILE A 941 -11.30 36.20 -47.30
CA ILE A 941 -11.77 36.80 -46.04
C ILE A 941 -13.19 37.31 -46.30
N THR A 942 -14.18 36.77 -45.59
CA THR A 942 -15.55 37.25 -45.68
C THR A 942 -15.67 38.46 -44.76
N ALA A 943 -15.93 39.63 -45.32
CA ALA A 943 -16.16 40.86 -44.56
C ALA A 943 -17.52 40.87 -43.85
N GLY A 944 -18.49 40.12 -44.40
CA GLY A 944 -19.84 40.00 -43.86
C GLY A 944 -20.85 39.62 -44.94
N TYR A 945 -22.13 39.75 -44.61
CA TYR A 945 -23.25 39.42 -45.47
C TYR A 945 -24.15 40.63 -45.70
N TYR A 946 -24.41 40.93 -46.97
CA TYR A 946 -25.37 41.97 -47.35
C TYR A 946 -26.75 41.33 -47.51
N PHE A 947 -27.74 41.82 -46.77
CA PHE A 947 -29.13 41.39 -46.86
C PHE A 947 -29.97 42.40 -47.63
N ASN A 948 -30.31 42.05 -48.86
CA ASN A 948 -31.14 42.84 -49.74
C ASN A 948 -32.63 42.43 -49.60
N PRO A 949 -33.54 43.34 -49.20
CA PRO A 949 -34.96 43.02 -49.16
C PRO A 949 -35.54 42.94 -50.56
N VAL A 950 -36.20 41.83 -50.87
CA VAL A 950 -36.87 41.59 -52.16
C VAL A 950 -38.35 41.38 -51.94
N GLN A 951 -39.16 42.18 -52.65
CA GLN A 951 -40.61 42.05 -52.66
C GLN A 951 -41.06 41.43 -54.00
N ASN A 952 -41.56 40.20 -53.94
CA ASN A 952 -42.11 39.49 -55.09
C ASN A 952 -43.63 39.31 -54.89
N GLY A 953 -44.43 40.26 -55.38
CA GLY A 953 -45.87 40.27 -55.13
C GLY A 953 -46.19 40.55 -53.66
N ASP A 954 -46.97 39.66 -53.01
CA ASP A 954 -47.30 39.75 -51.58
C ASP A 954 -46.23 39.10 -50.67
N SER A 955 -45.25 38.38 -51.23
CA SER A 955 -44.17 37.76 -50.46
C SER A 955 -42.97 38.69 -50.30
N TYR A 956 -42.46 38.77 -49.07
CA TYR A 956 -41.29 39.53 -48.66
C TYR A 956 -40.19 38.56 -48.24
N SER A 957 -38.98 38.73 -48.77
CA SER A 957 -37.81 37.88 -48.48
C SER A 957 -36.52 38.71 -48.45
N PHE A 958 -35.44 38.12 -47.95
CA PHE A 958 -34.10 38.71 -47.97
C PHE A 958 -33.17 37.86 -48.82
N GLU A 959 -32.55 38.46 -49.82
CA GLU A 959 -31.45 37.87 -50.57
C GLU A 959 -30.14 38.20 -49.86
N ALA A 960 -29.37 37.17 -49.51
CA ALA A 960 -28.07 37.32 -48.87
C ALA A 960 -26.94 37.22 -49.88
N TYR A 961 -26.01 38.16 -49.83
CA TYR A 961 -24.79 38.17 -50.63
C TYR A 961 -23.57 38.13 -49.71
N ARG A 962 -22.62 37.25 -49.99
CA ARG A 962 -21.37 37.11 -49.24
C ARG A 962 -20.36 38.14 -49.73
N ILE A 963 -20.03 39.11 -48.89
CA ILE A 963 -19.09 40.18 -49.22
C ILE A 963 -17.68 39.72 -48.83
N SER A 964 -16.80 39.50 -49.82
CA SER A 964 -15.38 39.16 -49.60
C SER A 964 -14.51 40.43 -49.53
N GLY A 965 -13.42 40.42 -48.76
CA GLY A 965 -12.46 41.52 -48.64
C GLY A 965 -12.60 42.32 -47.33
N VAL A 966 -12.47 43.65 -47.42
CA VAL A 966 -12.70 44.58 -46.29
C VAL A 966 -13.91 45.43 -46.64
N ALA A 967 -14.92 45.41 -45.78
CA ALA A 967 -16.15 46.18 -45.95
C ALA A 967 -16.55 46.81 -44.61
N GLU A 968 -16.88 48.09 -44.63
CA GLU A 968 -17.32 48.85 -43.46
C GLU A 968 -18.51 49.73 -43.81
N VAL A 969 -19.33 50.09 -42.83
CA VAL A 969 -20.45 51.03 -43.01
C VAL A 969 -19.98 52.41 -42.58
N ASN A 970 -20.02 53.38 -43.49
CA ASN A 970 -19.61 54.75 -43.21
C ASN A 970 -20.68 55.56 -42.47
N ASP A 971 -20.36 56.80 -42.07
CA ASP A 971 -21.26 57.72 -41.36
C ASP A 971 -22.57 58.05 -42.13
N ASP A 972 -22.59 57.83 -43.45
CA ASP A 972 -23.77 58.02 -44.31
C ASP A 972 -24.62 56.74 -44.45
N ASN A 973 -24.34 55.68 -43.67
CA ASN A 973 -24.93 54.35 -43.72
C ASN A 973 -24.76 53.65 -45.08
N GLN A 974 -23.62 53.83 -45.73
CA GLN A 974 -23.28 53.19 -47.00
C GLN A 974 -22.17 52.17 -46.80
N LEU A 975 -22.27 51.01 -47.47
CA LEU A 975 -21.24 49.98 -47.44
C LEU A 975 -20.07 50.40 -48.34
N VAL A 976 -18.88 50.54 -47.77
CA VAL A 976 -17.66 50.98 -48.44
C VAL A 976 -16.52 49.99 -48.24
N ASP A 977 -15.55 50.00 -49.14
CA ASP A 977 -14.33 49.21 -49.03
C ASP A 977 -13.24 49.90 -48.19
N SER A 978 -12.08 49.26 -48.05
CA SER A 978 -10.90 49.81 -47.32
C SER A 978 -10.38 51.16 -47.84
N THR A 979 -10.78 51.61 -49.03
CA THR A 979 -10.40 52.90 -49.63
C THR A 979 -11.49 53.97 -49.51
N GLY A 980 -12.66 53.59 -48.98
CA GLY A 980 -13.84 54.43 -48.87
C GLY A 980 -14.71 54.48 -50.14
N GLU A 981 -14.46 53.59 -51.12
CA GLU A 981 -15.31 53.47 -52.31
C GLU A 981 -16.56 52.62 -52.03
N LEU A 982 -17.69 52.95 -52.66
CA LEU A 982 -18.96 52.24 -52.48
C LEU A 982 -18.90 50.81 -53.01
N ILE A 983 -19.23 49.85 -52.15
CA ILE A 983 -19.38 48.43 -52.51
C ILE A 983 -20.72 48.21 -53.19
N LYS A 984 -20.69 47.54 -54.35
CA LYS A 984 -21.89 47.08 -55.07
C LYS A 984 -22.10 45.59 -54.79
N TYR A 985 -23.07 45.28 -53.95
CA TYR A 985 -23.33 43.91 -53.49
C TYR A 985 -23.67 42.93 -54.63
N GLU A 986 -24.19 43.42 -55.77
CA GLU A 986 -24.52 42.58 -56.92
C GLU A 986 -23.30 41.99 -57.63
N GLU A 987 -22.10 42.52 -57.34
CA GLU A 987 -20.82 42.00 -57.87
C GLU A 987 -20.26 40.84 -57.02
N TYR A 988 -20.94 40.49 -55.92
CA TYR A 988 -20.54 39.46 -54.96
C TYR A 988 -21.38 38.18 -55.04
N GLU A 989 -20.91 37.12 -54.38
CA GLU A 989 -21.54 35.80 -54.41
C GLU A 989 -22.93 35.83 -53.75
N PHE A 990 -23.97 35.50 -54.53
CA PHE A 990 -25.30 35.25 -53.98
C PHE A 990 -25.31 33.95 -53.19
N TYR A 991 -25.65 34.04 -51.91
CA TYR A 991 -25.64 32.90 -50.99
C TYR A 991 -26.99 32.19 -50.94
N GLY A 992 -28.09 32.94 -50.83
CA GLY A 992 -29.43 32.36 -50.73
C GLY A 992 -30.53 33.37 -50.42
N SER A 993 -31.77 32.87 -50.40
CA SER A 993 -32.97 33.66 -50.06
C SER A 993 -33.58 33.17 -48.75
N PHE A 994 -33.89 34.09 -47.85
CA PHE A 994 -34.47 33.83 -46.53
C PHE A 994 -35.84 34.50 -46.43
N TYR A 995 -36.79 33.85 -45.76
CA TYR A 995 -38.17 34.35 -45.67
C TYR A 995 -38.33 35.51 -44.67
N SER A 996 -37.33 35.78 -43.84
CA SER A 996 -37.26 36.93 -42.94
C SER A 996 -35.80 37.34 -42.69
N LEU A 997 -35.59 38.58 -42.24
CA LEU A 997 -34.27 39.06 -41.82
C LEU A 997 -33.73 38.23 -40.65
N GLU A 998 -34.62 37.85 -39.74
CA GLU A 998 -34.32 37.00 -38.61
C GLU A 998 -33.82 35.61 -39.05
N SER A 999 -34.50 34.97 -40.01
CA SER A 999 -34.04 33.67 -40.53
C SER A 999 -32.69 33.78 -41.23
N ALA A 1000 -32.38 34.92 -41.85
CA ALA A 1000 -31.05 35.16 -42.40
C ALA A 1000 -30.03 35.27 -41.27
N ILE A 1001 -30.28 36.10 -40.25
CA ILE A 1001 -29.33 36.31 -39.15
C ILE A 1001 -29.12 35.03 -38.34
N ASN A 1002 -30.18 34.31 -37.97
CA ASN A 1002 -30.07 33.04 -37.23
C ASN A 1002 -29.27 31.99 -38.02
N TYR A 1003 -29.28 32.05 -39.36
CA TYR A 1003 -28.49 31.15 -40.20
C TYR A 1003 -26.99 31.50 -40.19
N PHE A 1004 -26.64 32.80 -40.11
CA PHE A 1004 -25.25 33.27 -40.15
C PHE A 1004 -24.65 33.56 -38.75
N ASN A 1005 -25.45 33.52 -37.68
CA ASN A 1005 -25.02 33.78 -36.32
C ASN A 1005 -24.39 32.54 -35.67
N ASN A 1006 -23.10 32.62 -35.33
CA ASN A 1006 -22.37 31.55 -34.63
C ASN A 1006 -22.31 31.74 -33.10
N TYR A 1007 -22.91 32.80 -32.55
CA TYR A 1007 -22.77 33.20 -31.13
C TYR A 1007 -24.08 33.06 -30.34
N ASN A 1008 -25.03 32.28 -30.88
CA ASN A 1008 -26.21 31.74 -30.20
C ASN A 1008 -27.19 32.75 -29.53
N PHE A 1009 -27.15 34.05 -29.82
CA PHE A 1009 -28.18 34.99 -29.32
C PHE A 1009 -29.50 34.89 -30.11
N SER A 1010 -30.63 35.13 -29.44
CA SER A 1010 -31.96 35.18 -30.04
C SER A 1010 -32.45 36.62 -30.24
N LEU A 1011 -32.79 36.99 -31.49
CA LEU A 1011 -33.30 38.34 -31.81
C LEU A 1011 -34.75 38.58 -31.38
N ASN A 1012 -35.50 37.50 -31.14
CA ASN A 1012 -36.90 37.54 -30.69
C ASN A 1012 -37.03 37.59 -29.17
N SER A 1013 -35.91 37.44 -28.44
CA SER A 1013 -35.89 37.61 -27.00
C SER A 1013 -36.03 39.08 -26.61
N GLU A 1014 -36.72 39.31 -25.49
CA GLU A 1014 -36.73 40.61 -24.82
C GLU A 1014 -35.36 40.92 -24.19
N TYR A 1015 -34.59 39.88 -23.81
CA TYR A 1015 -33.28 39.99 -23.18
C TYR A 1015 -32.24 39.06 -23.84
N PRO A 1016 -31.77 39.37 -25.07
CA PRO A 1016 -30.86 38.49 -25.83
C PRO A 1016 -29.54 38.17 -25.10
N ALA A 1017 -29.00 39.13 -24.33
CA ALA A 1017 -27.77 38.94 -23.56
C ALA A 1017 -27.97 37.89 -22.45
N ILE A 1018 -29.09 37.95 -21.72
CA ILE A 1018 -29.45 36.96 -20.69
C ILE A 1018 -29.59 35.58 -21.30
N ASP A 1019 -30.28 35.46 -22.43
CA ASP A 1019 -30.48 34.17 -23.10
C ASP A 1019 -29.18 33.57 -23.61
N SER A 1020 -28.22 34.39 -24.08
CA SER A 1020 -26.88 33.93 -24.43
C SER A 1020 -26.11 33.33 -23.24
N MET A 1021 -26.29 33.87 -22.03
CA MET A 1021 -25.72 33.26 -20.82
C MET A 1021 -26.41 31.94 -20.48
N ARG A 1022 -27.74 31.88 -20.55
CA ARG A 1022 -28.55 30.69 -20.19
C ARG A 1022 -28.23 29.43 -20.99
N ILE A 1023 -27.79 29.61 -22.23
CA ILE A 1023 -27.50 28.50 -23.16
C ILE A 1023 -26.00 28.15 -23.22
N ARG A 1024 -25.15 28.86 -22.47
CA ARG A 1024 -23.71 28.62 -22.46
C ARG A 1024 -23.36 27.59 -21.39
N ASN A 1025 -22.77 26.47 -21.80
CA ASN A 1025 -22.07 25.59 -20.87
C ASN A 1025 -20.75 26.25 -20.49
N LEU A 1026 -20.53 26.46 -19.20
CA LEU A 1026 -19.32 27.09 -18.70
C LEU A 1026 -18.47 26.03 -17.99
N SER A 1027 -17.26 25.87 -18.51
CA SER A 1027 -16.22 25.12 -17.85
C SER A 1027 -14.88 25.82 -18.03
N THR A 1028 -14.01 25.72 -17.03
CA THR A 1028 -12.71 26.39 -17.06
C THR A 1028 -11.72 25.70 -16.16
N TYR A 1029 -10.46 25.66 -16.60
CA TYR A 1029 -9.34 25.27 -15.75
C TYR A 1029 -8.77 26.49 -15.02
N ILE A 1030 -8.55 26.36 -13.72
CA ILE A 1030 -7.84 27.35 -12.90
C ILE A 1030 -6.56 26.68 -12.41
N GLU A 1031 -5.43 27.33 -12.66
CA GLU A 1031 -4.11 26.88 -12.23
C GLU A 1031 -4.08 26.72 -10.70
N ASP A 1032 -3.45 25.63 -10.23
CA ASP A 1032 -3.40 25.21 -8.81
C ASP A 1032 -4.74 24.84 -8.17
N LYS A 1033 -5.85 24.84 -8.93
CA LYS A 1033 -7.20 24.55 -8.42
C LYS A 1033 -7.99 23.51 -9.21
N GLY A 1034 -7.57 23.17 -10.43
CA GLY A 1034 -8.21 22.14 -11.26
C GLY A 1034 -9.27 22.66 -12.22
N TYR A 1035 -10.06 21.75 -12.80
CA TYR A 1035 -11.12 22.06 -13.75
C TYR A 1035 -12.47 22.25 -13.04
N PHE A 1036 -13.18 23.32 -13.40
CA PHE A 1036 -14.47 23.69 -12.81
C PHE A 1036 -15.59 23.56 -13.84
N GLN A 1037 -16.70 22.98 -13.43
CA GLN A 1037 -17.97 22.96 -14.16
C GLN A 1037 -19.03 23.84 -13.49
N VAL A 1038 -19.83 24.51 -14.31
CA VAL A 1038 -20.97 25.32 -13.87
C VAL A 1038 -22.19 25.01 -14.71
N SER A 1039 -23.34 24.80 -14.06
CA SER A 1039 -24.65 24.79 -14.72
C SER A 1039 -25.58 25.78 -14.07
N LEU A 1040 -26.39 26.39 -14.93
CA LEU A 1040 -27.47 27.29 -14.55
C LEU A 1040 -28.78 26.53 -14.31
N TYR A 1041 -28.81 25.23 -14.54
CA TYR A 1041 -29.97 24.36 -14.35
C TYR A 1041 -29.73 23.40 -13.18
N SER A 1042 -30.81 22.97 -12.54
CA SER A 1042 -30.79 22.09 -11.37
C SER A 1042 -30.15 20.73 -11.67
N TYR A 1043 -29.41 20.22 -10.68
CA TYR A 1043 -28.80 18.91 -10.67
C TYR A 1043 -29.42 18.01 -9.61
N GLY A 1044 -29.78 16.79 -10.03
CA GLY A 1044 -30.19 15.73 -9.09
C GLY A 1044 -31.52 15.96 -8.39
N GLU A 1045 -31.90 15.00 -7.55
CA GLU A 1045 -33.12 15.02 -6.76
C GLU A 1045 -33.05 16.09 -5.66
N GLY A 1046 -34.16 16.82 -5.45
CA GLY A 1046 -34.26 17.87 -4.45
C GLY A 1046 -33.75 19.26 -4.87
N GLN A 1047 -33.14 19.42 -6.04
CA GLN A 1047 -32.89 20.75 -6.61
C GLN A 1047 -34.08 21.18 -7.49
N SER A 1048 -34.95 22.04 -6.96
CA SER A 1048 -36.05 22.66 -7.74
C SER A 1048 -35.66 24.02 -8.34
N THR A 1049 -34.41 24.47 -8.15
CA THR A 1049 -34.00 25.84 -8.43
C THR A 1049 -33.20 25.91 -9.72
N SER A 1050 -33.81 26.46 -10.78
CA SER A 1050 -33.09 26.86 -11.98
C SER A 1050 -32.46 28.24 -11.75
N TYR A 1051 -31.12 28.32 -11.66
CA TYR A 1051 -30.41 29.60 -11.60
C TYR A 1051 -30.63 30.43 -12.87
N ALA A 1052 -30.84 29.76 -14.02
CA ALA A 1052 -31.17 30.40 -15.28
C ALA A 1052 -32.46 31.23 -15.21
N GLU A 1053 -33.47 30.79 -14.46
CA GLU A 1053 -34.74 31.52 -14.28
C GLU A 1053 -34.57 32.77 -13.40
N GLN A 1054 -33.60 32.74 -12.48
CA GLN A 1054 -33.27 33.88 -11.61
C GLN A 1054 -32.56 35.02 -12.37
N LEU A 1055 -31.99 34.74 -13.54
CA LEU A 1055 -31.37 35.75 -14.39
C LEU A 1055 -32.45 36.66 -14.98
N GLN A 1056 -32.67 37.80 -14.35
CA GLN A 1056 -33.62 38.84 -14.74
C GLN A 1056 -32.92 40.21 -14.68
N PRO A 1057 -33.45 41.27 -15.31
CA PRO A 1057 -32.87 42.61 -15.21
C PRO A 1057 -32.65 43.04 -13.75
N GLY A 1058 -31.45 43.53 -13.43
CA GLY A 1058 -31.04 43.93 -12.08
C GLY A 1058 -30.70 42.78 -11.12
N ALA A 1059 -30.72 41.52 -11.56
CA ALA A 1059 -30.42 40.37 -10.70
C ALA A 1059 -28.92 40.23 -10.40
N THR A 1060 -28.63 39.65 -9.23
CA THR A 1060 -27.31 39.11 -8.87
C THR A 1060 -27.51 37.70 -8.34
N VAL A 1061 -26.87 36.72 -8.96
CA VAL A 1061 -27.08 35.30 -8.71
C VAL A 1061 -25.72 34.64 -8.51
N ALA A 1062 -25.52 33.97 -7.38
CA ALA A 1062 -24.34 33.15 -7.12
C ALA A 1062 -24.68 31.70 -7.45
N VAL A 1063 -23.95 31.12 -8.40
CA VAL A 1063 -24.15 29.75 -8.87
C VAL A 1063 -23.04 28.87 -8.29
N PRO A 1064 -23.38 27.75 -7.60
CA PRO A 1064 -22.39 26.77 -7.17
C PRO A 1064 -21.54 26.26 -8.33
N THR A 1065 -20.26 26.04 -8.09
CA THR A 1065 -19.36 25.38 -9.05
C THR A 1065 -18.88 24.05 -8.50
N TYR A 1066 -18.53 23.15 -9.42
CA TYR A 1066 -18.12 21.79 -9.08
C TYR A 1066 -16.77 21.50 -9.70
N LEU A 1067 -15.96 20.70 -9.01
CA LEU A 1067 -14.72 20.17 -9.55
C LEU A 1067 -15.01 19.03 -10.53
N ASP A 1068 -14.25 18.98 -11.62
CA ASP A 1068 -14.30 17.85 -12.56
C ASP A 1068 -13.70 16.60 -11.91
N PRO A 1069 -14.12 15.39 -12.33
CA PRO A 1069 -13.52 14.16 -11.86
C PRO A 1069 -12.05 14.08 -12.27
N GLU A 1070 -11.15 13.90 -11.30
CA GLU A 1070 -9.79 13.43 -11.52
C GLU A 1070 -9.63 12.09 -10.78
N ASP A 1071 -8.91 11.16 -11.37
CA ASP A 1071 -8.56 9.92 -10.68
C ASP A 1071 -7.57 10.26 -9.57
N THR A 1072 -8.06 10.18 -8.34
CA THR A 1072 -7.35 10.52 -7.10
C THR A 1072 -7.40 9.35 -6.14
N PHE A 1073 -7.43 8.13 -6.69
CA PHE A 1073 -7.36 6.94 -5.87
C PHE A 1073 -5.98 6.82 -5.22
N GLU A 1074 -5.99 6.66 -3.90
CA GLU A 1074 -4.81 6.48 -3.09
C GLU A 1074 -4.85 5.07 -2.46
N LEU A 1075 -3.73 4.34 -2.60
CA LEU A 1075 -3.57 3.05 -1.91
C LEU A 1075 -3.40 3.26 -0.40
N GLU A 1076 -2.67 4.31 -0.03
CA GLU A 1076 -2.28 4.66 1.32
C GLU A 1076 -2.46 6.17 1.52
N ASP A 1077 -2.86 6.58 2.72
CA ASP A 1077 -2.87 7.97 3.17
C ASP A 1077 -2.25 8.06 4.60
N GLU A 1078 -2.26 9.26 5.20
CA GLU A 1078 -1.69 9.50 6.54
C GLU A 1078 -2.39 8.72 7.67
N ASP A 1079 -3.67 8.36 7.49
CA ASP A 1079 -4.49 7.67 8.48
C ASP A 1079 -4.62 6.15 8.21
N ASN A 1080 -4.33 5.72 6.98
CA ASN A 1080 -4.47 4.36 6.48
C ASN A 1080 -3.32 4.00 5.55
N PHE A 1081 -2.29 3.35 6.12
CA PHE A 1081 -1.11 2.90 5.40
C PHE A 1081 -0.70 1.49 5.85
N LEU A 1082 0.16 0.84 5.07
CA LEU A 1082 0.63 -0.52 5.35
C LEU A 1082 1.66 -0.53 6.51
N ASP A 1083 1.52 -1.44 7.47
CA ASP A 1083 2.46 -1.56 8.57
C ASP A 1083 3.68 -2.35 8.10
N ILE A 1084 4.75 -1.65 7.68
CA ILE A 1084 5.93 -2.26 7.06
C ILE A 1084 7.08 -2.32 8.07
N SER A 1085 7.65 -3.51 8.21
CA SER A 1085 8.95 -3.70 8.87
C SER A 1085 9.87 -4.55 8.02
N ALA A 1086 11.17 -4.33 8.12
CA ALA A 1086 12.16 -5.02 7.32
C ALA A 1086 13.41 -5.39 8.13
N ALA A 1087 14.07 -6.47 7.74
CA ALA A 1087 15.36 -6.89 8.30
C ALA A 1087 16.24 -7.45 7.17
N LEU A 1088 17.43 -6.90 7.01
CA LEU A 1088 18.49 -7.30 6.08
C LEU A 1088 19.67 -7.79 6.90
N ASN A 1089 20.06 -9.05 6.70
CA ASN A 1089 21.32 -9.59 7.20
C ASN A 1089 22.34 -9.73 6.05
N VAL A 1090 23.61 -9.39 6.31
CA VAL A 1090 24.72 -9.54 5.38
C VAL A 1090 25.93 -10.12 6.11
N ASP A 1091 26.41 -11.26 5.62
CA ASP A 1091 27.65 -11.90 6.08
C ASP A 1091 28.76 -11.70 5.06
N VAL A 1092 29.89 -11.16 5.54
CA VAL A 1092 31.04 -10.85 4.69
C VAL A 1092 32.37 -11.04 5.43
N VAL A 1093 33.37 -11.52 4.70
CA VAL A 1093 34.76 -11.52 5.17
C VAL A 1093 35.49 -10.31 4.59
N LEU A 1094 35.85 -9.35 5.43
CA LEU A 1094 36.63 -8.16 5.09
C LEU A 1094 38.05 -8.34 5.62
N GLY A 1095 38.94 -8.86 4.77
CA GLY A 1095 40.32 -9.14 5.15
C GLY A 1095 40.48 -10.22 6.21
N ASP A 1096 40.97 -9.83 7.38
CA ASP A 1096 41.10 -10.72 8.54
C ASP A 1096 39.86 -10.69 9.46
N TYR A 1097 38.83 -9.90 9.11
CA TYR A 1097 37.59 -9.77 9.89
C TYR A 1097 36.45 -10.54 9.22
N ALA A 1098 35.79 -11.41 9.99
CA ALA A 1098 34.46 -11.91 9.64
C ALA A 1098 33.44 -10.96 10.27
N VAL A 1099 32.55 -10.39 9.46
CA VAL A 1099 31.57 -9.38 9.86
C VAL A 1099 30.16 -9.85 9.50
N ASP A 1100 29.26 -9.76 10.48
CA ASP A 1100 27.83 -10.02 10.36
C ASP A 1100 27.09 -8.70 10.65
N LEU A 1101 26.32 -8.23 9.68
CA LEU A 1101 25.56 -6.99 9.75
C LEU A 1101 24.07 -7.30 9.64
N THR A 1102 23.28 -6.82 10.61
CA THR A 1102 21.82 -6.86 10.53
C THR A 1102 21.25 -5.45 10.58
N LEU A 1103 20.82 -4.94 9.43
CA LEU A 1103 20.02 -3.71 9.36
C LEU A 1103 18.55 -4.09 9.48
N SER A 1104 17.79 -3.41 10.33
CA SER A 1104 16.36 -3.62 10.45
C SER A 1104 15.66 -2.30 10.68
N GLY A 1105 14.36 -2.23 10.41
CA GLY A 1105 13.61 -1.02 10.65
C GLY A 1105 12.11 -1.22 10.51
N VAL A 1106 11.36 -0.27 11.05
CA VAL A 1106 9.91 -0.27 11.06
C VAL A 1106 9.39 1.09 10.65
N ARG A 1107 8.35 1.10 9.83
CA ARG A 1107 7.60 2.30 9.48
C ARG A 1107 6.70 2.68 10.65
N THR A 1108 6.86 3.89 11.18
CA THR A 1108 6.10 4.40 12.33
C THR A 1108 4.98 5.35 11.89
N GLU A 1109 5.16 6.07 10.78
CA GLU A 1109 4.17 6.91 10.08
C GLU A 1109 4.40 6.80 8.56
N LEU A 1110 3.50 7.31 7.71
CA LEU A 1110 3.63 7.18 6.25
C LEU A 1110 5.01 7.64 5.73
N GLU A 1111 5.55 8.73 6.29
CA GLU A 1111 6.85 9.32 5.95
C GLU A 1111 7.98 9.08 6.99
N HIS A 1112 7.72 8.37 8.10
CA HIS A 1112 8.67 8.20 9.20
C HIS A 1112 8.89 6.73 9.60
N GLY A 1113 10.06 6.44 10.16
CA GLY A 1113 10.44 5.12 10.67
C GLY A 1113 11.65 5.12 11.59
N GLU A 1114 11.87 3.97 12.23
CA GLU A 1114 12.97 3.67 13.15
C GLU A 1114 13.85 2.56 12.55
N PHE A 1115 15.16 2.62 12.80
CA PHE A 1115 16.16 1.75 12.21
C PHE A 1115 17.18 1.27 13.24
N ASP A 1116 17.47 -0.03 13.23
CA ASP A 1116 18.54 -0.62 14.01
C ASP A 1116 19.59 -1.26 13.10
N LEU A 1117 20.87 -1.06 13.40
CA LEU A 1117 21.98 -1.78 12.78
C LEU A 1117 22.76 -2.55 13.85
N ASP A 1118 22.56 -3.86 13.90
CA ASP A 1118 23.37 -4.80 14.69
C ASP A 1118 24.65 -5.14 13.92
N ILE A 1119 25.79 -4.95 14.57
CA ILE A 1119 27.12 -5.21 14.03
C ILE A 1119 27.78 -6.24 14.91
N LYS A 1120 28.20 -7.36 14.32
CA LYS A 1120 29.03 -8.37 14.97
C LYS A 1120 30.28 -8.61 14.14
N TYR A 1121 31.44 -8.76 14.79
CA TYR A 1121 32.67 -9.13 14.10
C TYR A 1121 33.63 -9.93 14.96
N VAL A 1122 34.40 -10.81 14.31
CA VAL A 1122 35.44 -11.60 14.96
C VAL A 1122 36.77 -10.84 14.95
N ILE A 1123 37.46 -10.83 16.09
CA ILE A 1123 38.77 -10.15 16.22
C ILE A 1123 39.85 -10.98 15.51
N PRO A 1124 40.73 -10.37 14.68
CA PRO A 1124 41.81 -11.08 14.01
C PRO A 1124 42.69 -11.87 14.99
N GLY A 1125 42.76 -13.19 14.80
CA GLY A 1125 43.56 -14.09 15.64
C GLY A 1125 42.90 -14.52 16.96
N SER A 1126 41.64 -14.15 17.18
CA SER A 1126 40.78 -14.64 18.27
C SER A 1126 39.68 -15.55 17.72
N GLU A 1127 39.12 -16.41 18.57
CA GLU A 1127 37.86 -17.13 18.30
C GLU A 1127 36.65 -16.39 18.89
N ALA A 1128 36.87 -15.25 19.58
CA ALA A 1128 35.83 -14.44 20.20
C ALA A 1128 35.40 -13.27 19.32
N GLN A 1129 34.14 -12.86 19.43
CA GLN A 1129 33.52 -11.78 18.69
C GLN A 1129 33.19 -10.56 19.55
N ARG A 1130 33.07 -9.39 18.93
CA ARG A 1130 32.51 -8.18 19.54
C ARG A 1130 31.22 -7.79 18.82
N SER A 1131 30.30 -7.16 19.54
CA SER A 1131 29.04 -6.70 18.97
C SER A 1131 28.54 -5.40 19.57
N PHE A 1132 27.82 -4.62 18.76
CA PHE A 1132 27.08 -3.43 19.19
C PHE A 1132 25.93 -3.13 18.22
N ILE A 1133 24.89 -2.48 18.72
CA ILE A 1133 23.73 -2.03 17.94
C ILE A 1133 23.78 -0.50 17.84
N VAL A 1134 23.45 0.04 16.68
CA VAL A 1134 23.19 1.47 16.44
C VAL A 1134 21.69 1.65 16.14
N GLU A 1135 21.02 2.60 16.79
CA GLU A 1135 19.58 2.85 16.62
C GLU A 1135 19.38 4.29 16.11
N TYR A 1136 18.47 4.50 15.15
CA TYR A 1136 18.15 5.80 14.56
C TYR A 1136 16.64 5.98 14.34
N ASP A 1137 16.10 7.10 14.81
CA ASP A 1137 14.71 7.50 14.61
C ASP A 1137 14.65 8.70 13.64
N THR A 1138 13.96 8.54 12.51
CA THR A 1138 13.83 9.60 11.49
C THR A 1138 12.91 10.75 11.89
N LYS A 1139 12.02 10.55 12.86
CA LYS A 1139 11.09 11.57 13.34
C LYS A 1139 11.73 12.48 14.38
N THR A 1140 12.48 11.89 15.31
CA THR A 1140 13.25 12.66 16.32
C THR A 1140 14.65 13.04 15.86
N GLU A 1141 15.12 12.46 14.75
CA GLU A 1141 16.50 12.56 14.24
C GLU A 1141 17.55 12.16 15.31
N SER A 1142 17.17 11.24 16.21
CA SER A 1142 18.03 10.79 17.32
C SER A 1142 18.85 9.56 16.93
N LEU A 1143 20.08 9.48 17.46
CA LEU A 1143 21.04 8.42 17.17
C LEU A 1143 21.66 7.89 18.48
N SER A 1144 21.56 6.58 18.69
CA SER A 1144 22.12 5.89 19.86
C SER A 1144 22.96 4.68 19.44
N ALA A 1145 23.82 4.19 20.34
CA ALA A 1145 24.46 2.89 20.17
C ALA A 1145 24.64 2.17 21.51
N LYS A 1146 24.47 0.84 21.55
CA LYS A 1146 24.61 0.03 22.77
C LYS A 1146 25.34 -1.29 22.53
N ASN A 1147 25.96 -1.87 23.56
CA ASN A 1147 26.65 -3.17 23.47
C ASN A 1147 26.32 -4.12 24.63
N ALA A 1148 26.82 -5.35 24.54
CA ALA A 1148 26.59 -6.41 25.54
C ALA A 1148 27.24 -6.15 26.91
N GLU A 1149 28.13 -5.16 27.02
CA GLU A 1149 28.82 -4.81 28.26
C GLU A 1149 28.10 -3.73 29.07
N GLY A 1150 26.90 -3.33 28.63
CA GLY A 1150 26.09 -2.28 29.24
C GLY A 1150 26.56 -0.86 28.90
N VAL A 1151 27.38 -0.70 27.85
CA VAL A 1151 27.79 0.61 27.35
C VAL A 1151 26.69 1.16 26.45
N SER A 1152 26.25 2.40 26.68
CA SER A 1152 25.36 3.12 25.77
C SER A 1152 25.94 4.48 25.38
N LEU A 1153 25.76 4.86 24.13
CA LEU A 1153 26.17 6.12 23.53
C LEU A 1153 24.91 6.81 23.01
N GLU A 1154 24.72 8.08 23.34
CA GLU A 1154 23.57 8.86 22.90
C GLU A 1154 24.06 10.19 22.30
N ILE A 1155 23.62 10.50 21.10
CA ILE A 1155 23.86 11.80 20.44
C ILE A 1155 22.55 12.59 20.45
N ILE A 1156 22.62 13.82 20.95
CA ILE A 1156 21.49 14.75 21.03
C ILE A 1156 21.83 15.95 20.15
N GLU A 1157 20.95 16.30 19.21
CA GLU A 1157 21.10 17.55 18.45
C GLU A 1157 21.06 18.75 19.41
N PRO A 1158 22.04 19.68 19.37
CA PRO A 1158 22.02 20.83 20.25
C PRO A 1158 20.89 21.78 19.85
N GLU A 1159 20.05 22.22 20.80
CA GLU A 1159 19.02 23.25 20.59
C GLU A 1159 19.63 24.48 19.88
N THR A 1160 19.21 24.73 18.63
CA THR A 1160 19.58 25.95 17.92
C THR A 1160 18.75 27.11 18.47
N VAL A 1161 19.38 27.97 19.27
CA VAL A 1161 18.75 29.21 19.72
C VAL A 1161 18.76 30.21 18.55
N GLU A 1162 17.60 30.47 17.94
CA GLU A 1162 17.46 31.50 16.90
C GLU A 1162 18.02 32.86 17.39
N GLY A 1163 19.11 33.32 16.75
CA GLY A 1163 19.63 34.68 16.91
C GLY A 1163 20.91 34.84 17.74
N GLU A 1164 21.57 33.78 18.21
CA GLU A 1164 22.92 33.86 18.79
C GLU A 1164 24.01 33.43 17.77
N GLU A 1165 25.02 34.29 17.53
CA GLU A 1165 26.24 33.89 16.82
C GLU A 1165 26.98 32.86 17.69
N VAL A 1166 26.90 31.58 17.31
CA VAL A 1166 27.67 30.51 17.95
C VAL A 1166 29.15 30.72 17.62
N ASP A 1167 30.00 30.84 18.65
CA ASP A 1167 31.45 30.90 18.50
C ASP A 1167 31.96 29.58 17.89
N GLU A 1168 32.58 29.62 16.70
CA GLU A 1168 33.06 28.42 15.97
C GLU A 1168 34.09 27.59 16.77
N GLU A 1169 34.73 28.17 17.81
CA GLU A 1169 35.67 27.48 18.69
C GLU A 1169 35.05 26.98 20.02
N ALA A 1170 33.76 27.23 20.28
CA ALA A 1170 33.09 26.74 21.48
C ALA A 1170 32.92 25.21 21.46
N GLU A 1171 33.20 24.56 22.59
CA GLU A 1171 32.83 23.16 22.79
C GLU A 1171 31.33 23.09 23.12
N VAL A 1172 30.57 22.44 22.25
CA VAL A 1172 29.15 22.14 22.45
C VAL A 1172 29.03 20.68 22.83
N GLU A 1173 28.40 20.37 23.96
CA GLU A 1173 28.05 19.00 24.30
C GLU A 1173 26.98 18.49 23.35
N ILE A 1174 27.27 17.37 22.67
CA ILE A 1174 26.38 16.76 21.67
C ILE A 1174 26.00 15.32 22.06
N GLY A 1175 26.41 14.84 23.24
CA GLY A 1175 26.11 13.47 23.65
C GLY A 1175 26.91 12.98 24.86
N LYS A 1176 26.64 11.73 25.29
CA LYS A 1176 27.29 11.06 26.43
C LYS A 1176 27.52 9.59 26.16
N ILE A 1177 28.46 9.00 26.91
CA ILE A 1177 28.69 7.55 26.98
C ILE A 1177 28.46 7.09 28.42
N MET A 1178 27.53 6.17 28.61
CA MET A 1178 27.14 5.56 29.87
C MET A 1178 27.66 4.12 29.95
N VAL A 1179 27.90 3.62 31.17
CA VAL A 1179 28.11 2.20 31.45
C VAL A 1179 27.21 1.82 32.62
N GLY A 1180 26.13 1.09 32.33
CA GLY A 1180 25.01 0.97 33.26
C GLY A 1180 24.45 2.36 33.62
N GLU A 1181 24.35 2.67 34.90
CA GLU A 1181 23.88 3.99 35.38
C GLU A 1181 25.00 5.05 35.47
N GLU A 1182 26.26 4.69 35.22
CA GLU A 1182 27.41 5.58 35.40
C GLU A 1182 27.78 6.34 34.12
N ILE A 1183 27.97 7.66 34.19
CA ILE A 1183 28.54 8.45 33.07
C ILE A 1183 30.03 8.15 32.97
N ALA A 1184 30.47 7.56 31.86
CA ALA A 1184 31.87 7.24 31.60
C ALA A 1184 32.58 8.31 30.75
N ALA A 1185 31.87 8.95 29.81
CA ALA A 1185 32.40 10.04 28.99
C ALA A 1185 31.33 11.03 28.49
N THR A 1186 31.78 12.19 28.02
CA THR A 1186 30.97 13.23 27.36
C THR A 1186 31.47 13.46 25.93
N ILE A 1187 30.56 13.60 24.99
CA ILE A 1187 30.84 13.85 23.57
C ILE A 1187 30.68 15.34 23.29
N LEU A 1188 31.72 15.97 22.78
CA LEU A 1188 31.81 17.41 22.56
C LEU A 1188 32.10 17.69 21.08
N LYS A 1189 31.41 18.66 20.47
CA LYS A 1189 31.70 19.19 19.14
C LYS A 1189 32.42 20.53 19.26
N ARG A 1190 33.53 20.70 18.55
CA ARG A 1190 34.27 21.96 18.39
C ARG A 1190 34.57 22.18 16.92
N GLY A 1191 33.85 23.10 16.27
CA GLY A 1191 33.91 23.28 14.83
C GLY A 1191 33.52 21.99 14.08
N SER A 1192 34.46 21.45 13.29
CA SER A 1192 34.30 20.16 12.58
C SER A 1192 34.86 18.95 13.32
N ILE A 1193 35.39 19.13 14.54
CA ILE A 1193 36.05 18.08 15.32
C ILE A 1193 35.11 17.63 16.43
N VAL A 1194 34.99 16.32 16.64
CA VAL A 1194 34.32 15.74 17.81
C VAL A 1194 35.38 15.24 18.80
N LEU A 1195 35.12 15.42 20.09
CA LEU A 1195 36.02 15.06 21.18
C LEU A 1195 35.26 14.17 22.17
N ILE A 1196 35.90 13.12 22.65
CA ILE A 1196 35.41 12.35 23.80
C ILE A 1196 36.22 12.77 25.02
N LYS A 1197 35.50 13.21 26.05
CA LYS A 1197 36.07 13.55 27.35
C LYS A 1197 35.65 12.52 28.38
N TYR A 1198 36.58 11.65 28.76
CA TYR A 1198 36.38 10.64 29.79
C TYR A 1198 36.34 11.27 31.20
N THR A 1199 35.66 10.61 32.13
CA THR A 1199 35.54 11.08 33.52
C THR A 1199 36.85 11.07 34.29
N ASP A 1200 37.83 10.26 33.87
CA ASP A 1200 39.21 10.27 34.40
C ASP A 1200 40.03 11.49 33.93
N GLY A 1201 39.48 12.28 33.01
CA GLY A 1201 40.08 13.48 32.44
C GLY A 1201 40.87 13.23 31.15
N ALA A 1202 40.95 11.99 30.66
CA ALA A 1202 41.46 11.72 29.32
C ALA A 1202 40.55 12.37 28.27
N ILE A 1203 41.17 12.96 27.24
CA ILE A 1203 40.47 13.51 26.09
C ILE A 1203 41.09 12.86 24.87
N GLU A 1204 40.27 12.22 24.05
CA GLU A 1204 40.67 11.84 22.71
C GLU A 1204 39.87 12.65 21.69
N SER A 1205 40.56 13.13 20.65
CA SER A 1205 39.89 13.62 19.45
C SER A 1205 39.48 12.42 18.63
N LEU A 1206 38.25 12.49 18.15
CA LEU A 1206 37.73 11.55 17.21
C LEU A 1206 38.20 11.97 15.83
#